data_AF-A0AA39DLK1-F1
#
_entry.id   AF-A0AA39DLK1-F1
#
_cell.length_a   1.000
_cell.length_b   1.000
_cell.length_c   1.000
_cell.angle_alpha   90.00
_cell.angle_beta   90.00
_cell.angle_gamma   90.00
#
_symmetry.space_group_name_H-M   'P 1'
#
loop_
_entity.id
_entity.type
_entity.pdbx_description
1 polymer ?
#
loop_
_entity_poly.entity_id
_entity_poly.type
_entity_poly.pdbx_seq_one_letter_code
_entity_poly.pdbx_strand_id
1 'polypeptide(L)'
;MAATIVSFLLFFLAFGLPYSHGETWIKAGYWYAGSESPISDINSGLFTHLLCAFADINATTYQLSVSFSEGHYFPTFTDIVKRRNPSVVTLLSIWGGQGPTGLSILGERVNSSMLSLMVRQPSYRKSFIESAMKTARLYGFHGLDLFWLWPNTESDMKNMGALLDELRAAVKLESRNSGKAPLILTMAVHYVPTLYSVSYHIEAIQRNLDWAHIPAYDYYLPSRVNFTHAHAALYDPVSNVSTDFGIREWISKGFPASKLVLGLPCHGYAWTLVNPNHNGIGAPASGIAMTADGSVSYNYIKWFLRRFGATSMYNSTYVVNFVTIGTTWIGFDDVQAIRAKISYAKEKKLLGYNVFQVSNDDNWALSQAAQDDDRDHHKKQELLVKILVPIAALILVAGSITCCYSRSRVLKAIGTKNLGKISLHEVGSKSSGVENFNSNAPNLRVFSFAEIKEATNNFSFENKLGEGGFGPVYKLRLLSSMAATIVSFLLFFLAFGLPYSHGETWIKAGYWYAGSESPIPDINSGLFTHLLCAFADINPTTYQLSISSSEEHYFSTFTDIVKRRNPSIVTLLSIWGGKGPTGLSIFGERVNSSMLSLMVRQPSYRKSFIESAMKTARLYGFHGLDLFWLWPNTESDMKNMGALLDELRAAVKLESRNSSKAPLILTMAVHYVPTLYSVSYHIEAVQRNLDWAHIPAYDYYLPSRVNFTHAHAALYDPLSNVSTDFGIREWISKGFPASKLVLGLPYHGYAWTLVNPNHNGIGAPASGIAMTADGSMSYKYIKWFLRSYGATSMYNATYVVNYVTIGTTWIGFDDVQAIRAKISYAKEKKLLGYNVFQVSNDDNWALSQAAQDDDKDHHKKQELLVKILVPIAALILVAGSITCCYSRSRVLKAIGKISLHEVGSKSSGVENFNSNAPNLRVFSFAEIKEATNNFSFENKLGEGGFGPVYKGKSRKGEEMAVKRLSKTSNQGPEEFINEVTLTAKLQHVNLARLLGFCTEGEEKMLIYEYMPNKSLDFYLFDLTRRYFLDWTKRIAIIEGITQGLLYLQEYSNFTIIHRDLKASNILLDSEMKPKISDFGIARAFQKDEVEASTGRIVGTYGYVPPEYVRRGIYSMKYDVFSFGVLLLQIISSRRNSCTCGLSQNLNLLEYAYELWKEGEGMRFMDPSLDDSSSSCKLMGCMQVALLCIQENPDHRPTMLEVSSMLKSETAAMPAPLRPSFSIKSNEDKLSVNDATISSQQDILSVNDATISDLVPR
;
A
#
# COMPACT_ATOMS: atom_id res chain seq x y z
N MET A 1 29.23 -10.31 32.41
CA MET A 1 29.05 -9.76 31.05
C MET A 1 27.66 -10.06 30.48
N ALA A 2 27.26 -11.32 30.25
CA ALA A 2 25.89 -11.64 29.78
C ALA A 2 24.79 -11.18 30.76
N ALA A 3 24.95 -11.39 32.07
CA ALA A 3 24.02 -10.87 33.07
C ALA A 3 23.97 -9.33 33.13
N THR A 4 25.10 -8.67 32.85
CA THR A 4 25.20 -7.21 32.82
C THR A 4 24.52 -6.63 31.58
N ILE A 5 24.63 -7.30 30.43
CA ILE A 5 23.93 -6.97 29.18
C ILE A 5 22.42 -7.23 29.32
N VAL A 6 22.03 -8.31 30.01
CA VAL A 6 20.62 -8.62 30.29
C VAL A 6 20.03 -7.62 31.29
N SER A 7 20.77 -7.22 32.33
CA SER A 7 20.36 -6.12 33.21
C SER A 7 20.31 -4.79 32.48
N PHE A 8 21.22 -4.51 31.53
CA PHE A 8 21.18 -3.29 30.70
C PHE A 8 19.98 -3.30 29.73
N LEU A 9 19.66 -4.44 29.12
CA LEU A 9 18.51 -4.62 28.22
C LEU A 9 17.18 -4.58 28.99
N LEU A 10 17.11 -5.18 30.17
CA LEU A 10 15.95 -5.08 31.06
C LEU A 10 15.80 -3.69 31.66
N PHE A 11 16.90 -2.98 31.93
CA PHE A 11 16.88 -1.58 32.34
C PHE A 11 16.40 -0.66 31.21
N PHE A 12 16.80 -0.92 29.95
CA PHE A 12 16.27 -0.21 28.77
C PHE A 12 14.81 -0.57 28.44
N LEU A 13 14.38 -1.82 28.68
CA LEU A 13 12.97 -2.22 28.53
C LEU A 13 12.08 -1.70 29.68
N ALA A 14 12.64 -1.52 30.89
CA ALA A 14 11.92 -1.01 32.05
C ALA A 14 11.90 0.53 32.16
N PHE A 15 12.86 1.24 31.56
CA PHE A 15 12.96 2.71 31.62
C PHE A 15 12.93 3.41 30.26
N GLY A 16 12.85 2.68 29.14
CA GLY A 16 12.83 3.25 27.78
C GLY A 16 11.44 3.40 27.14
N LEU A 17 10.37 3.01 27.84
CA LEU A 17 9.00 3.31 27.45
C LEU A 17 8.35 4.06 28.61
N PRO A 18 8.07 5.38 28.49
CA PRO A 18 6.91 5.89 29.17
C PRO A 18 5.73 5.15 28.53
N TYR A 19 5.24 4.12 29.21
CA TYR A 19 3.84 3.76 29.14
C TYR A 19 3.08 4.95 29.75
N SER A 20 2.87 6.00 28.95
CA SER A 20 1.77 6.94 29.22
C SER A 20 0.53 6.34 28.59
N HIS A 21 -0.51 6.15 29.40
CA HIS A 21 -1.86 5.90 28.92
C HIS A 21 -2.18 6.80 27.70
N GLY A 22 -2.82 6.21 26.69
CA GLY A 22 -2.92 6.70 25.31
C GLY A 22 -3.03 8.21 25.11
N GLU A 23 -2.13 8.76 24.29
CA GLU A 23 -2.38 10.02 23.59
C GLU A 23 -2.89 9.68 22.18
N THR A 24 -4.22 9.72 22.01
CA THR A 24 -4.89 9.63 20.72
C THR A 24 -4.62 10.89 19.91
N TRP A 25 -4.08 10.76 18.70
CA TRP A 25 -3.90 11.86 17.74
C TRP A 25 -5.20 12.66 17.55
N ILE A 26 -5.13 14.00 17.59
CA ILE A 26 -6.32 14.85 17.54
C ILE A 26 -6.90 14.87 16.11
N LYS A 27 -8.14 14.41 15.99
CA LYS A 27 -8.97 14.48 14.78
C LYS A 27 -10.12 15.44 15.06
N ALA A 28 -9.95 16.70 14.68
CA ALA A 28 -10.89 17.77 14.93
C ALA A 28 -11.67 18.15 13.66
N GLY A 29 -12.87 18.70 13.82
CA GLY A 29 -13.65 19.23 12.71
C GLY A 29 -14.65 20.30 13.16
N TYR A 30 -14.79 21.35 12.35
CA TYR A 30 -15.77 22.41 12.56
C TYR A 30 -17.11 22.10 11.89
N TRP A 31 -18.19 22.40 12.59
CA TRP A 31 -19.56 22.41 12.06
C TRP A 31 -20.25 23.73 12.46
N TYR A 32 -20.88 24.43 11.51
CA TYR A 32 -21.75 25.57 11.78
C TYR A 32 -23.12 25.41 11.09
N ALA A 33 -24.12 26.13 11.57
CA ALA A 33 -25.53 25.86 11.23
C ALA A 33 -26.04 26.41 9.90
N GLY A 34 -25.39 27.42 9.32
CA GLY A 34 -25.58 27.79 7.91
C GLY A 34 -24.99 26.77 6.92
N SER A 35 -24.69 25.55 7.35
CA SER A 35 -24.28 24.46 6.48
C SER A 35 -25.47 23.69 5.92
N GLU A 36 -25.34 23.14 4.71
CA GLU A 36 -26.39 22.35 4.04
C GLU A 36 -26.69 21.01 4.75
N SER A 37 -25.91 20.62 5.76
CA SER A 37 -26.00 19.31 6.43
C SER A 37 -26.49 19.43 7.87
N PRO A 38 -27.59 18.76 8.25
CA PRO A 38 -28.06 18.75 9.64
C PRO A 38 -27.05 18.04 10.55
N ILE A 39 -27.04 18.39 11.84
CA ILE A 39 -26.15 17.79 12.86
C ILE A 39 -26.30 16.26 12.89
N SER A 40 -27.51 15.78 12.61
CA SER A 40 -27.81 14.35 12.53
C SER A 40 -26.99 13.62 11.48
N ASP A 41 -26.45 14.29 10.48
CA ASP A 41 -25.74 13.64 9.38
C ASP A 41 -24.24 13.54 9.63
N ILE A 42 -23.71 14.29 10.61
CA ILE A 42 -22.30 14.24 10.98
C ILE A 42 -21.90 12.80 11.36
N ASN A 43 -20.90 12.27 10.66
CA ASN A 43 -20.25 11.01 11.02
C ASN A 43 -19.24 11.25 12.15
N SER A 44 -19.73 11.34 13.39
CA SER A 44 -18.90 11.62 14.56
C SER A 44 -17.87 10.51 14.88
N GLY A 45 -17.96 9.34 14.24
CA GLY A 45 -16.95 8.26 14.35
C GLY A 45 -15.61 8.59 13.68
N LEU A 46 -15.56 9.61 12.83
CA LEU A 46 -14.32 10.06 12.18
C LEU A 46 -13.50 11.01 13.05
N PHE A 47 -14.11 11.57 14.09
CA PHE A 47 -13.53 12.66 14.88
C PHE A 47 -13.36 12.28 16.34
N THR A 48 -12.27 12.77 16.93
CA THR A 48 -12.05 12.78 18.38
C THR A 48 -12.65 14.04 19.01
N HIS A 49 -12.64 15.15 18.25
CA HIS A 49 -13.09 16.47 18.69
C HIS A 49 -14.01 17.07 17.62
N LEU A 50 -15.14 17.65 18.02
CA LEU A 50 -16.04 18.38 17.14
C LEU A 50 -16.32 19.76 17.71
N LEU A 51 -16.12 20.79 16.89
CA LEU A 51 -16.25 22.19 17.26
C LEU A 51 -17.56 22.74 16.68
N CYS A 52 -18.47 23.15 17.56
CA CYS A 52 -19.73 23.80 17.18
C CYS A 52 -19.48 25.31 17.04
N ALA A 53 -19.54 25.78 15.80
CA ALA A 53 -19.26 27.15 15.39
C ALA A 53 -20.56 27.89 15.00
N PHE A 54 -20.74 29.18 15.25
CA PHE A 54 -20.00 29.99 16.22
C PHE A 54 -20.97 30.68 17.17
N ALA A 55 -20.60 30.77 18.45
CA ALA A 55 -21.25 31.65 19.41
C ALA A 55 -20.69 33.08 19.29
N ASP A 56 -21.57 34.07 19.51
CA ASP A 56 -21.23 35.49 19.38
C ASP A 56 -21.03 36.15 20.76
N ILE A 57 -20.54 37.38 20.79
CA ILE A 57 -20.33 38.17 22.00
C ILE A 57 -21.23 39.40 21.95
N ASN A 58 -22.04 39.58 23.00
CA ASN A 58 -22.89 40.76 23.11
C ASN A 58 -22.04 42.03 23.24
N ALA A 59 -22.26 42.99 22.35
CA ALA A 59 -21.48 44.22 22.26
C ALA A 59 -21.51 45.11 23.51
N THR A 60 -22.54 44.98 24.35
CA THR A 60 -22.76 45.83 25.52
C THR A 60 -22.34 45.15 26.80
N THR A 61 -22.67 43.86 26.95
CA THR A 61 -22.40 43.10 28.19
C THR A 61 -21.10 42.33 28.14
N TYR A 62 -20.52 42.12 26.95
CA TYR A 62 -19.39 41.22 26.70
C TYR A 62 -19.62 39.77 27.14
N GLN A 63 -20.88 39.39 27.34
CA GLN A 63 -21.29 38.03 27.60
C GLN A 63 -21.52 37.27 26.30
N LEU A 64 -21.38 35.96 26.36
CA LEU A 64 -21.63 35.09 25.23
C LEU A 64 -23.13 35.09 24.89
N SER A 65 -23.44 35.37 23.62
CA SER A 65 -24.78 35.41 23.07
C SER A 65 -25.00 34.22 22.14
N VAL A 66 -26.03 33.43 22.44
CA VAL A 66 -26.46 32.26 21.65
C VAL A 66 -27.85 32.47 21.04
N SER A 67 -28.36 33.70 21.03
CA SER A 67 -29.79 34.01 20.81
C SER A 67 -30.17 34.47 19.39
N PHE A 68 -29.36 34.20 18.36
CA PHE A 68 -29.82 34.39 16.97
C PHE A 68 -30.85 33.30 16.58
N SER A 69 -31.61 33.51 15.49
CA SER A 69 -32.57 32.55 14.90
C SER A 69 -32.02 31.13 14.73
N GLU A 70 -30.70 31.04 14.68
CA GLU A 70 -29.90 29.84 14.56
C GLU A 70 -29.63 29.12 15.89
N GLY A 71 -29.62 29.76 17.07
CA GLY A 71 -29.15 29.19 18.35
C GLY A 71 -29.84 27.93 18.91
N HIS A 72 -30.84 27.37 18.22
CA HIS A 72 -31.54 26.15 18.60
C HIS A 72 -30.66 24.88 18.55
N TYR A 73 -29.51 24.90 17.88
CA TYR A 73 -28.60 23.75 17.81
C TYR A 73 -27.65 23.61 19.00
N PHE A 74 -27.18 24.69 19.63
CA PHE A 74 -26.22 24.59 20.74
C PHE A 74 -26.71 23.66 21.86
N PRO A 75 -27.98 23.70 22.30
CA PRO A 75 -28.49 22.80 23.33
C PRO A 75 -28.50 21.32 22.94
N THR A 76 -28.52 20.99 21.64
CA THR A 76 -28.70 19.61 21.15
C THR A 76 -27.46 19.04 20.49
N PHE A 77 -26.46 19.86 20.13
CA PHE A 77 -25.28 19.46 19.39
C PHE A 77 -24.54 18.30 20.05
N THR A 78 -24.15 18.47 21.32
CA THR A 78 -23.40 17.44 22.07
C THR A 78 -24.17 16.13 22.14
N ASP A 79 -25.46 16.18 22.44
CA ASP A 79 -26.31 14.99 22.58
C ASP A 79 -26.50 14.24 21.26
N ILE A 80 -26.59 14.96 20.13
CA ILE A 80 -26.73 14.34 18.80
C ILE A 80 -25.43 13.64 18.39
N VAL A 81 -24.28 14.32 18.50
CA VAL A 81 -23.02 13.73 18.04
C VAL A 81 -22.55 12.58 18.94
N LYS A 82 -22.83 12.66 20.25
CA LYS A 82 -22.51 11.59 21.21
C LYS A 82 -23.41 10.36 21.10
N ARG A 83 -24.65 10.49 20.60
CA ARG A 83 -25.50 9.32 20.29
C ARG A 83 -24.83 8.36 19.30
N ARG A 84 -24.03 8.89 18.37
CA ARG A 84 -23.27 8.10 17.38
C ARG A 84 -21.87 7.73 17.85
N ASN A 85 -21.17 8.66 18.52
CA ASN A 85 -19.84 8.40 19.09
C ASN A 85 -19.78 8.90 20.55
N PRO A 86 -20.04 8.03 21.54
CA PRO A 86 -20.05 8.43 22.95
C PRO A 86 -18.72 9.02 23.45
N SER A 87 -17.61 8.69 22.77
CA SER A 87 -16.26 9.14 23.14
C SER A 87 -15.85 10.50 22.57
N VAL A 88 -16.65 11.09 21.65
CA VAL A 88 -16.31 12.36 21.02
C VAL A 88 -16.33 13.51 22.03
N VAL A 89 -15.31 14.36 21.96
CA VAL A 89 -15.20 15.60 22.73
C VAL A 89 -15.82 16.73 21.93
N THR A 90 -16.68 17.54 22.55
CA THR A 90 -17.33 18.67 21.88
C THR A 90 -16.85 20.00 22.44
N LEU A 91 -16.57 20.97 21.57
CA LEU A 91 -16.15 22.31 21.97
C LEU A 91 -17.11 23.36 21.41
N LEU A 92 -17.35 24.40 22.19
CA LEU A 92 -18.06 25.59 21.73
C LEU A 92 -17.04 26.57 21.16
N SER A 93 -17.14 26.87 19.86
CA SER A 93 -16.26 27.84 19.22
C SER A 93 -16.87 29.23 19.22
N ILE A 94 -16.07 30.22 19.58
CA ILE A 94 -16.49 31.60 19.83
C ILE A 94 -15.89 32.50 18.75
N TRP A 95 -16.75 33.21 18.03
CA TRP A 95 -16.37 34.07 16.91
C TRP A 95 -15.98 35.48 17.35
N GLY A 96 -14.97 36.05 16.68
CA GLY A 96 -14.51 37.41 16.88
C GLY A 96 -14.74 38.40 15.73
N GLY A 97 -15.16 37.97 14.55
CA GLY A 97 -15.25 38.84 13.35
C GLY A 97 -16.54 39.66 13.24
N GLN A 98 -16.52 40.74 12.45
CA GLN A 98 -17.72 41.53 12.14
C GLN A 98 -18.62 40.82 11.12
N GLY A 99 -19.90 40.60 11.46
CA GLY A 99 -21.06 40.56 10.54
C GLY A 99 -21.08 39.55 9.37
N PRO A 100 -22.22 39.42 8.64
CA PRO A 100 -22.53 38.27 7.78
C PRO A 100 -21.87 38.29 6.37
N THR A 101 -20.93 39.19 6.11
CA THR A 101 -20.36 39.36 4.78
C THR A 101 -18.84 39.53 4.85
N GLY A 102 -18.09 38.49 4.49
CA GLY A 102 -16.71 38.62 3.99
C GLY A 102 -15.64 37.99 4.87
N LEU A 103 -15.45 36.68 4.72
CA LEU A 103 -14.26 35.97 5.19
C LEU A 103 -13.00 36.50 4.50
N SER A 104 -11.97 36.77 5.30
CA SER A 104 -10.61 36.81 4.82
C SER A 104 -9.62 36.65 5.98
N ILE A 105 -8.94 35.51 6.01
CA ILE A 105 -7.83 35.18 6.91
C ILE A 105 -6.59 36.08 6.67
N LEU A 106 -6.55 36.87 5.60
CA LEU A 106 -5.37 37.66 5.20
C LEU A 106 -5.29 39.07 5.81
N GLY A 107 -5.98 39.32 6.93
CA GLY A 107 -5.68 40.44 7.83
C GLY A 107 -5.87 41.85 7.25
N GLU A 108 -7.11 42.33 7.14
CA GLU A 108 -7.28 43.78 7.10
C GLU A 108 -6.97 44.42 8.46
N ARG A 109 -6.52 45.68 8.46
CA ARG A 109 -6.61 46.55 9.63
C ARG A 109 -8.08 46.85 9.91
N VAL A 110 -8.79 45.88 10.49
CA VAL A 110 -10.13 46.12 11.01
C VAL A 110 -9.95 46.84 12.34
N ASN A 111 -10.55 48.03 12.45
CA ASN A 111 -10.62 48.80 13.69
C ASN A 111 -11.47 48.01 14.71
N SER A 112 -10.79 47.20 15.52
CA SER A 112 -11.26 46.39 16.65
C SER A 112 -12.38 45.37 16.37
N SER A 113 -12.00 44.10 16.39
CA SER A 113 -12.96 42.99 16.57
C SER A 113 -13.71 43.11 17.89
N MET A 114 -14.87 42.45 18.02
CA MET A 114 -15.58 42.38 19.31
C MET A 114 -14.69 41.78 20.41
N LEU A 115 -13.86 40.79 20.04
CA LEU A 115 -12.82 40.25 20.92
C LEU A 115 -11.78 41.30 21.33
N SER A 116 -11.34 42.17 20.40
CA SER A 116 -10.41 43.27 20.72
C SER A 116 -10.98 44.26 21.73
N LEU A 117 -12.31 44.50 21.72
CA LEU A 117 -12.98 45.34 22.73
C LEU A 117 -13.12 44.60 24.06
N MET A 118 -13.56 43.34 24.00
CA MET A 118 -13.76 42.49 25.17
C MET A 118 -12.48 42.30 25.98
N VAL A 119 -11.31 42.18 25.34
CA VAL A 119 -10.07 41.93 26.10
C VAL A 119 -9.46 43.16 26.78
N ARG A 120 -9.91 44.38 26.46
CA ARG A 120 -9.24 45.63 26.88
C ARG A 120 -9.24 45.83 28.39
N GLN A 121 -10.29 45.40 29.08
CA GLN A 121 -10.44 45.62 30.52
C GLN A 121 -10.59 44.30 31.27
N PRO A 122 -9.98 44.16 32.46
CA PRO A 122 -10.14 42.96 33.29
C PRO A 122 -11.61 42.65 33.63
N SER A 123 -12.45 43.68 33.82
CA SER A 123 -13.89 43.53 34.08
C SER A 123 -14.64 42.89 32.90
N TYR A 124 -14.28 43.26 31.67
CA TYR A 124 -14.90 42.72 30.45
C TYR A 124 -14.45 41.28 30.20
N ARG A 125 -13.15 41.00 30.36
CA ARG A 125 -12.61 39.62 30.32
C ARG A 125 -13.28 38.72 31.34
N LYS A 126 -13.44 39.20 32.57
CA LYS A 126 -14.15 38.47 33.62
C LYS A 126 -15.59 38.15 33.23
N SER A 127 -16.35 39.14 32.71
CA SER A 127 -17.74 38.93 32.26
C SER A 127 -17.83 37.89 31.14
N PHE A 128 -16.92 37.97 30.17
CA PHE A 128 -16.80 37.00 29.10
C PHE A 128 -16.48 35.60 29.60
N ILE A 129 -15.44 35.45 30.44
CA ILE A 129 -15.00 34.16 31.00
C ILE A 129 -16.15 33.48 31.75
N GLU A 130 -16.81 34.21 32.65
CA GLU A 130 -17.92 33.67 33.44
C GLU A 130 -19.08 33.23 32.55
N SER A 131 -19.43 34.03 31.54
CA SER A 131 -20.51 33.71 30.60
C SER A 131 -20.16 32.52 29.69
N ALA A 132 -18.96 32.49 29.10
CA ALA A 132 -18.53 31.42 28.21
C ALA A 132 -18.48 30.06 28.93
N MET A 133 -17.93 30.03 30.14
CA MET A 133 -17.89 28.82 30.96
C MET A 133 -19.30 28.35 31.35
N LYS A 134 -20.17 29.28 31.76
CA LYS A 134 -21.56 28.98 32.09
C LYS A 134 -22.29 28.37 30.90
N THR A 135 -22.14 28.95 29.71
CA THR A 135 -22.80 28.46 28.49
C THR A 135 -22.27 27.10 28.05
N ALA A 136 -20.95 26.89 28.06
CA ALA A 136 -20.36 25.60 27.74
C ALA A 136 -20.92 24.49 28.65
N ARG A 137 -21.00 24.74 29.96
CA ARG A 137 -21.58 23.80 30.91
C ARG A 137 -23.08 23.61 30.75
N LEU A 138 -23.82 24.68 30.45
CA LEU A 138 -25.27 24.63 30.25
C LEU A 138 -25.66 23.71 29.08
N TYR A 139 -24.89 23.74 28.00
CA TYR A 139 -25.14 22.94 26.79
C TYR A 139 -24.24 21.69 26.66
N GLY A 140 -23.59 21.29 27.76
CA GLY A 140 -22.85 20.03 27.82
C GLY A 140 -21.54 19.98 27.02
N PHE A 141 -21.00 21.11 26.57
CA PHE A 141 -19.70 21.16 25.90
C PHE A 141 -18.55 20.81 26.87
N HIS A 142 -17.52 20.18 26.30
CA HIS A 142 -16.32 19.71 27.00
C HIS A 142 -15.19 20.73 26.96
N GLY A 143 -15.29 21.74 26.09
CA GLY A 143 -14.27 22.77 25.96
C GLY A 143 -14.75 24.01 25.23
N LEU A 144 -13.83 24.97 25.12
CA LEU A 144 -13.98 26.25 24.46
C LEU A 144 -12.89 26.41 23.39
N ASP A 145 -13.27 26.96 22.25
CA ASP A 145 -12.36 27.33 21.17
C ASP A 145 -12.50 28.83 20.89
N LEU A 146 -11.38 29.54 20.83
CA LEU A 146 -11.34 30.97 20.51
C LEU A 146 -10.98 31.15 19.02
N PHE A 147 -11.92 31.67 18.24
CA PHE A 147 -11.74 31.93 16.81
C PHE A 147 -11.55 33.44 16.54
N TRP A 148 -10.39 33.97 16.92
CA TRP A 148 -10.05 35.39 16.77
C TRP A 148 -9.24 35.66 15.50
N LEU A 149 -9.89 36.14 14.44
CA LEU A 149 -9.25 36.53 13.17
C LEU A 149 -9.16 38.07 13.00
N TRP A 150 -8.04 38.76 13.22
CA TRP A 150 -6.84 38.38 13.97
C TRP A 150 -6.51 39.51 14.95
N PRO A 151 -5.94 39.22 16.14
CA PRO A 151 -5.38 40.27 16.99
C PRO A 151 -4.25 40.99 16.21
N ASN A 152 -4.35 42.30 16.07
CA ASN A 152 -3.47 43.06 15.15
C ASN A 152 -2.75 44.26 15.81
N THR A 153 -2.95 44.48 17.11
CA THR A 153 -2.20 45.47 17.90
C THR A 153 -1.38 44.80 19.01
N GLU A 154 -0.31 45.46 19.46
CA GLU A 154 0.48 44.98 20.61
C GLU A 154 -0.37 44.87 21.89
N SER A 155 -1.32 45.80 22.06
CA SER A 155 -2.30 45.77 23.13
C SER A 155 -3.19 44.53 23.05
N ASP A 156 -3.70 44.18 21.86
CA ASP A 156 -4.53 42.99 21.68
C ASP A 156 -3.74 41.71 21.99
N MET A 157 -2.51 41.59 21.50
CA MET A 157 -1.66 40.43 21.77
C MET A 157 -1.38 40.25 23.27
N LYS A 158 -1.08 41.35 23.97
CA LYS A 158 -0.86 41.34 25.43
C LYS A 158 -2.14 41.01 26.21
N ASN A 159 -3.25 41.65 25.85
CA ASN A 159 -4.53 41.45 26.51
C ASN A 159 -5.13 40.06 26.25
N MET A 160 -4.85 39.46 25.10
CA MET A 160 -5.13 38.05 24.81
C MET A 160 -4.32 37.13 25.73
N GLY A 161 -3.03 37.41 25.94
CA GLY A 161 -2.23 36.66 26.92
C GLY A 161 -2.86 36.69 28.32
N ALA A 162 -3.29 37.88 28.77
CA ALA A 162 -3.99 38.05 30.04
C ALA A 162 -5.34 37.30 30.07
N LEU A 163 -6.13 37.35 28.99
CA LEU A 163 -7.37 36.59 28.86
C LEU A 163 -7.11 35.09 29.03
N LEU A 164 -6.09 34.55 28.38
CA LEU A 164 -5.77 33.11 28.45
C LEU A 164 -5.33 32.68 29.85
N ASP A 165 -4.53 33.50 30.54
CA ASP A 165 -4.13 33.26 31.92
C ASP A 165 -5.34 33.25 32.86
N GLU A 166 -6.22 34.27 32.74
CA GLU A 166 -7.44 34.40 33.54
C GLU A 166 -8.44 33.27 33.26
N LEU A 167 -8.65 32.92 31.98
CA LEU A 167 -9.56 31.86 31.56
C LEU A 167 -9.09 30.49 32.07
N ARG A 168 -7.80 30.16 31.94
CA ARG A 168 -7.28 28.88 32.44
C ARG A 168 -7.35 28.81 33.97
N ALA A 169 -7.12 29.91 34.67
CA ALA A 169 -7.28 29.98 36.12
C ALA A 169 -8.74 29.74 36.53
N ALA A 170 -9.70 30.39 35.85
CA ALA A 170 -11.12 30.21 36.11
C ALA A 170 -11.59 28.78 35.84
N VAL A 171 -11.17 28.16 34.74
CA VAL A 171 -11.48 26.75 34.42
C VAL A 171 -10.96 25.79 35.49
N LYS A 172 -9.73 25.99 35.97
CA LYS A 172 -9.17 25.17 37.06
C LYS A 172 -9.96 25.35 38.37
N LEU A 173 -10.38 26.57 38.68
CA LEU A 173 -11.18 26.86 39.86
C LEU A 173 -12.58 26.23 39.79
N GLU A 174 -13.27 26.36 38.65
CA GLU A 174 -14.59 25.74 38.45
C GLU A 174 -14.53 24.22 38.51
N SER A 175 -13.49 23.61 37.95
CA SER A 175 -13.28 22.16 38.02
C SER A 175 -13.10 21.69 39.47
N ARG A 176 -12.29 22.41 40.27
CA ARG A 176 -12.11 22.11 41.70
C ARG A 176 -13.41 22.26 42.50
N ASN A 177 -14.20 23.29 42.22
CA ASN A 177 -15.42 23.59 42.96
C ASN A 177 -16.58 22.66 42.59
N SER A 178 -16.69 22.26 41.32
CA SER A 178 -17.81 21.45 40.82
C SER A 178 -17.53 19.94 40.81
N GLY A 179 -16.25 19.53 40.90
CA GLY A 179 -15.81 18.15 40.69
C GLY A 179 -15.85 17.69 39.23
N LYS A 180 -16.23 18.56 38.27
CA LYS A 180 -16.25 18.24 36.84
C LYS A 180 -14.84 18.30 36.25
N ALA A 181 -14.59 17.53 35.18
CA ALA A 181 -13.35 17.63 34.41
C ALA A 181 -13.16 19.06 33.88
N PRO A 182 -11.93 19.60 33.90
CA PRO A 182 -11.66 20.96 33.41
C PRO A 182 -12.00 21.07 31.93
N LEU A 183 -12.52 22.23 31.52
CA LEU A 183 -12.78 22.52 30.11
C LEU A 183 -11.48 22.52 29.30
N ILE A 184 -11.51 21.87 28.14
CA ILE A 184 -10.44 21.93 27.14
C ILE A 184 -10.44 23.34 26.53
N LEU A 185 -9.28 23.97 26.37
CA LEU A 185 -9.14 25.30 25.79
C LEU A 185 -8.28 25.23 24.53
N THR A 186 -8.83 25.74 23.43
CA THR A 186 -8.19 25.72 22.11
C THR A 186 -8.37 27.08 21.42
N MET A 187 -7.57 27.33 20.38
CA MET A 187 -7.62 28.59 19.65
C MET A 187 -7.18 28.41 18.20
N ALA A 188 -7.88 29.09 17.29
CA ALA A 188 -7.40 29.32 15.93
C ALA A 188 -6.32 30.40 15.95
N VAL A 189 -5.16 30.12 15.36
CA VAL A 189 -4.04 31.07 15.30
C VAL A 189 -3.61 31.34 13.87
N HIS A 190 -3.08 32.54 13.61
CA HIS A 190 -2.66 32.93 12.27
C HIS A 190 -1.54 32.01 11.77
N TYR A 191 -1.46 31.78 10.45
CA TYR A 191 -0.47 30.84 9.91
C TYR A 191 0.98 31.24 10.21
N VAL A 192 1.25 32.54 10.40
CA VAL A 192 2.50 33.05 10.97
C VAL A 192 2.28 33.67 12.36
N PRO A 193 3.21 33.47 13.31
CA PRO A 193 3.12 33.99 14.68
C PRO A 193 3.42 35.49 14.80
N THR A 194 3.95 36.12 13.75
CA THR A 194 4.22 37.56 13.69
C THR A 194 3.39 38.18 12.58
N LEU A 195 2.47 39.08 12.94
CA LEU A 195 1.53 39.76 12.06
C LEU A 195 1.75 41.27 12.18
N TYR A 196 1.97 41.98 11.06
CA TYR A 196 2.18 43.44 11.06
C TYR A 196 3.26 43.94 12.02
N SER A 197 4.36 43.19 12.19
CA SER A 197 5.44 43.45 13.16
C SER A 197 5.05 43.27 14.63
N VAL A 198 3.87 42.73 14.92
CA VAL A 198 3.40 42.37 16.26
C VAL A 198 3.35 40.84 16.38
N SER A 199 3.87 40.28 17.47
CA SER A 199 3.91 38.82 17.64
C SER A 199 2.92 38.33 18.69
N TYR A 200 2.39 37.13 18.47
CA TYR A 200 1.63 36.40 19.48
C TYR A 200 2.46 36.19 20.75
N HIS A 201 1.82 36.24 21.92
CA HIS A 201 2.47 35.87 23.19
C HIS A 201 2.55 34.34 23.34
N ILE A 202 3.47 33.72 22.61
CA ILE A 202 3.61 32.26 22.46
C ILE A 202 3.63 31.52 23.80
N GLU A 203 4.34 32.03 24.81
CA GLU A 203 4.40 31.42 26.14
C GLU A 203 3.03 31.34 26.82
N ALA A 204 2.18 32.36 26.68
CA ALA A 204 0.84 32.39 27.25
C ALA A 204 -0.07 31.38 26.54
N ILE A 205 0.06 31.25 25.21
CA ILE A 205 -0.67 30.25 24.42
C ILE A 205 -0.26 28.84 24.85
N GLN A 206 1.05 28.56 24.87
CA GLN A 206 1.59 27.25 25.25
C GLN A 206 1.21 26.85 26.67
N ARG A 207 1.24 27.79 27.62
CA ARG A 207 0.93 27.54 29.03
C ARG A 207 -0.56 27.30 29.25
N ASN A 208 -1.43 28.02 28.55
CA ASN A 208 -2.85 28.06 28.85
C ASN A 208 -3.73 27.26 27.91
N LEU A 209 -3.31 26.96 26.68
CA LEU A 209 -4.09 26.13 25.76
C LEU A 209 -3.67 24.66 25.83
N ASP A 210 -4.65 23.79 25.61
CA ASP A 210 -4.40 22.37 25.38
C ASP A 210 -3.74 22.19 24.02
N TRP A 211 -4.27 22.87 23.00
CA TRP A 211 -3.67 22.97 21.67
C TRP A 211 -4.13 24.20 20.90
N ALA A 212 -3.34 24.61 19.90
CA ALA A 212 -3.69 25.63 18.93
C ALA A 212 -3.74 25.01 17.54
N HIS A 213 -4.63 25.50 16.67
CA HIS A 213 -4.67 25.05 15.29
C HIS A 213 -4.41 26.20 14.32
N ILE A 214 -3.69 25.90 13.24
CA ILE A 214 -3.39 26.84 12.17
C ILE A 214 -4.35 26.57 11.01
N PRO A 215 -5.25 27.52 10.66
CA PRO A 215 -6.04 27.45 9.43
C PRO A 215 -5.11 27.53 8.21
N ALA A 216 -4.69 26.38 7.69
CA ALA A 216 -3.68 26.30 6.63
C ALA A 216 -4.31 26.39 5.23
N TYR A 217 -5.15 27.40 5.04
CA TYR A 217 -5.96 27.65 3.87
C TYR A 217 -6.31 29.15 3.77
N ASP A 218 -6.93 29.54 2.66
CA ASP A 218 -7.33 30.91 2.31
C ASP A 218 -6.15 31.88 2.12
N TYR A 219 -5.00 31.35 1.69
CA TYR A 219 -3.77 32.11 1.43
C TYR A 219 -3.89 33.10 0.26
N TYR A 220 -4.70 32.77 -0.74
CA TYR A 220 -4.93 33.58 -1.93
C TYR A 220 -6.42 33.56 -2.25
N LEU A 221 -7.02 34.74 -2.37
CA LEU A 221 -8.46 34.91 -2.54
C LEU A 221 -8.79 35.64 -3.85
N PRO A 222 -9.82 35.24 -4.59
CA PRO A 222 -10.25 35.91 -5.83
C PRO A 222 -10.60 37.38 -5.66
N SER A 223 -11.01 37.78 -4.45
CA SER A 223 -11.31 39.16 -4.09
C SER A 223 -10.07 40.03 -3.88
N ARG A 224 -8.88 39.44 -3.72
CA ARG A 224 -7.63 40.16 -3.37
C ARG A 224 -6.55 40.09 -4.45
N VAL A 225 -6.55 39.04 -5.27
CA VAL A 225 -5.56 38.86 -6.33
C VAL A 225 -6.22 38.66 -7.68
N ASN A 226 -5.63 39.26 -8.72
CA ASN A 226 -6.07 39.17 -10.11
C ASN A 226 -5.38 38.03 -10.88
N PHE A 227 -5.01 36.96 -10.17
CA PHE A 227 -4.43 35.75 -10.75
C PHE A 227 -4.89 34.53 -9.95
N THR A 228 -4.94 33.36 -10.60
CA THR A 228 -5.28 32.08 -9.96
C THR A 228 -4.15 31.65 -9.04
N HIS A 229 -4.45 31.05 -7.89
CA HIS A 229 -3.40 30.50 -7.03
C HIS A 229 -3.89 29.40 -6.09
N ALA A 230 -2.94 28.70 -5.47
CA ALA A 230 -3.20 27.70 -4.45
C ALA A 230 -3.69 28.36 -3.15
N HIS A 231 -4.99 28.26 -2.86
CA HIS A 231 -5.54 28.82 -1.61
C HIS A 231 -5.08 28.07 -0.35
N ALA A 232 -4.66 26.81 -0.48
CA ALA A 232 -4.23 25.96 0.64
C ALA A 232 -2.89 25.27 0.34
N ALA A 233 -1.90 25.99 -0.17
CA ALA A 233 -0.60 25.41 -0.51
C ALA A 233 0.08 24.73 0.70
N LEU A 234 0.53 23.47 0.55
CA LEU A 234 1.43 22.86 1.53
C LEU A 234 2.82 23.50 1.44
N TYR A 235 3.30 23.64 0.20
CA TYR A 235 4.56 24.30 -0.14
C TYR A 235 4.30 25.42 -1.16
N ASP A 236 5.07 26.49 -1.09
CA ASP A 236 5.11 27.52 -2.11
C ASP A 236 6.59 27.89 -2.33
N PRO A 237 7.18 27.58 -3.50
CA PRO A 237 8.58 27.87 -3.77
C PRO A 237 8.83 29.34 -4.13
N VAL A 238 7.77 30.10 -4.43
CA VAL A 238 7.85 31.48 -4.93
C VAL A 238 7.62 32.49 -3.81
N SER A 239 6.85 32.11 -2.78
CA SER A 239 6.49 32.99 -1.67
C SER A 239 6.61 32.32 -0.30
N ASN A 240 6.60 33.14 0.75
CA ASN A 240 6.52 32.66 2.14
C ASN A 240 5.07 32.42 2.60
N VAL A 241 4.14 32.18 1.67
CA VAL A 241 2.72 31.97 1.97
C VAL A 241 2.38 30.50 1.75
N SER A 242 2.77 29.66 2.70
CA SER A 242 2.50 28.22 2.67
C SER A 242 2.36 27.62 4.06
N THR A 243 1.75 26.44 4.10
CA THR A 243 1.57 25.67 5.34
C THR A 243 2.90 25.28 5.98
N ASP A 244 3.87 24.82 5.18
CA ASP A 244 5.19 24.46 5.69
C ASP A 244 5.91 25.67 6.29
N PHE A 245 5.87 26.81 5.63
CA PHE A 245 6.45 28.04 6.14
C PHE A 245 5.84 28.43 7.49
N GLY A 246 4.51 28.48 7.57
CA GLY A 246 3.81 28.85 8.81
C GLY A 246 4.12 27.93 9.99
N ILE A 247 4.10 26.62 9.76
CA ILE A 247 4.44 25.62 10.79
C ILE A 247 5.89 25.78 11.28
N ARG A 248 6.84 25.99 10.36
CA ARG A 248 8.24 26.23 10.73
C ARG A 248 8.42 27.51 11.53
N GLU A 249 7.72 28.58 11.18
CA GLU A 249 7.79 29.84 11.93
C GLU A 249 7.29 29.67 13.37
N TRP A 250 6.13 29.06 13.59
CA TRP A 250 5.60 28.78 14.93
C TRP A 250 6.57 27.95 15.79
N ILE A 251 7.14 26.89 15.20
CA ILE A 251 8.11 26.03 15.89
C ILE A 251 9.41 26.79 16.19
N SER A 252 9.92 27.57 15.24
CA SER A 252 11.16 28.34 15.41
C SER A 252 11.06 29.38 16.52
N LYS A 253 9.85 29.92 16.74
CA LYS A 253 9.55 30.87 17.82
C LYS A 253 9.24 30.18 19.15
N GLY A 254 9.39 28.86 19.25
CA GLY A 254 9.33 28.10 20.49
C GLY A 254 8.00 27.42 20.79
N PHE A 255 7.01 27.47 19.89
CA PHE A 255 5.75 26.75 20.11
C PHE A 255 5.94 25.24 19.86
N PRO A 256 5.52 24.35 20.78
CA PRO A 256 5.78 22.93 20.63
C PRO A 256 4.89 22.32 19.54
N ALA A 257 5.50 21.57 18.62
CA ALA A 257 4.78 20.81 17.58
C ALA A 257 3.70 19.89 18.18
N SER A 258 3.96 19.30 19.36
CA SER A 258 3.03 18.45 20.10
C SER A 258 1.81 19.18 20.69
N LYS A 259 1.67 20.50 20.49
CA LYS A 259 0.44 21.27 20.78
C LYS A 259 -0.14 21.96 19.57
N LEU A 260 0.39 21.70 18.38
CA LEU A 260 0.01 22.35 17.15
C LEU A 260 -0.80 21.39 16.28
N VAL A 261 -1.94 21.85 15.78
CA VAL A 261 -2.90 21.08 14.97
C VAL A 261 -3.00 21.71 13.59
N LEU A 262 -2.93 20.88 12.54
CA LEU A 262 -2.97 21.34 11.15
C LEU A 262 -4.41 21.55 10.66
N GLY A 263 -4.77 22.76 10.23
CA GLY A 263 -6.06 23.05 9.61
C GLY A 263 -6.12 22.58 8.15
N LEU A 264 -7.21 21.92 7.76
CA LEU A 264 -7.43 21.37 6.42
C LEU A 264 -8.75 21.90 5.85
N PRO A 265 -8.79 22.43 4.61
CA PRO A 265 -10.02 22.93 4.02
C PRO A 265 -10.87 21.82 3.40
N CYS A 266 -12.19 21.97 3.48
CA CYS A 266 -13.17 21.24 2.67
C CYS A 266 -13.84 22.16 1.64
N HIS A 267 -13.15 23.20 1.21
CA HIS A 267 -13.60 24.16 0.21
C HIS A 267 -12.43 24.54 -0.72
N GLY A 268 -12.75 25.19 -1.81
CA GLY A 268 -11.83 25.81 -2.74
C GLY A 268 -12.28 27.22 -3.10
N TYR A 269 -11.55 27.84 -4.01
CA TYR A 269 -11.89 29.16 -4.56
C TYR A 269 -11.93 29.15 -6.09
N ALA A 270 -12.85 29.94 -6.63
CA ALA A 270 -13.11 30.05 -8.06
C ALA A 270 -12.78 31.46 -8.60
N TRP A 271 -12.02 31.48 -9.69
CA TRP A 271 -11.61 32.66 -10.44
C TRP A 271 -12.19 32.63 -11.85
N THR A 272 -12.46 33.81 -12.40
CA THR A 272 -12.71 34.00 -13.83
C THR A 272 -11.39 34.32 -14.52
N LEU A 273 -10.90 33.43 -15.39
CA LEU A 273 -9.69 33.60 -16.19
C LEU A 273 -9.89 34.69 -17.25
N VAL A 274 -8.82 35.46 -17.51
CA VAL A 274 -8.76 36.38 -18.65
C VAL A 274 -8.69 35.61 -19.97
N ASN A 275 -7.92 34.50 -19.98
CA ASN A 275 -7.76 33.64 -21.14
C ASN A 275 -7.82 32.17 -20.70
N PRO A 276 -8.79 31.37 -21.18
CA PRO A 276 -8.94 29.97 -20.77
C PRO A 276 -7.77 29.08 -21.19
N ASN A 277 -6.96 29.50 -22.17
CA ASN A 277 -5.74 28.79 -22.59
C ASN A 277 -4.57 29.00 -21.62
N HIS A 278 -4.66 30.00 -20.73
CA HIS A 278 -3.71 30.24 -19.65
C HIS A 278 -4.41 29.87 -18.34
N ASN A 279 -4.24 28.64 -17.88
CA ASN A 279 -5.09 28.05 -16.84
C ASN A 279 -4.33 27.32 -15.72
N GLY A 280 -3.02 27.50 -15.65
CA GLY A 280 -2.22 27.03 -14.52
C GLY A 280 -2.39 27.89 -13.27
N ILE A 281 -1.70 27.51 -12.19
CA ILE A 281 -1.48 28.39 -11.04
C ILE A 281 -0.66 29.62 -11.51
N GLY A 282 -1.09 30.81 -11.14
CA GLY A 282 -0.50 32.09 -11.58
C GLY A 282 -1.10 32.66 -12.86
N ALA A 283 -2.16 32.04 -13.41
CA ALA A 283 -2.83 32.54 -14.61
C ALA A 283 -3.59 33.85 -14.35
N PRO A 284 -3.54 34.84 -15.26
CA PRO A 284 -4.29 36.09 -15.12
C PRO A 284 -5.81 35.85 -15.01
N ALA A 285 -6.43 36.48 -14.01
CA ALA A 285 -7.86 36.41 -13.74
C ALA A 285 -8.50 37.81 -13.79
N SER A 286 -9.70 37.89 -14.35
CA SER A 286 -10.49 39.12 -14.47
C SER A 286 -11.41 39.36 -13.27
N GLY A 287 -11.63 38.36 -12.42
CA GLY A 287 -12.43 38.50 -11.21
C GLY A 287 -12.82 37.19 -10.54
N ILE A 288 -13.80 37.29 -9.65
CA ILE A 288 -14.38 36.19 -8.88
C ILE A 288 -15.30 35.36 -9.78
N ALA A 289 -15.38 34.04 -9.58
CA ALA A 289 -16.32 33.16 -10.27
C ALA A 289 -17.24 32.40 -9.29
N MET A 290 -18.37 31.90 -9.80
CA MET A 290 -19.35 31.02 -9.13
C MET A 290 -20.15 31.65 -7.99
N THR A 291 -19.51 32.13 -6.94
CA THR A 291 -20.14 32.74 -5.76
C THR A 291 -19.67 34.17 -5.56
N ALA A 292 -20.31 34.93 -4.67
CA ALA A 292 -20.00 36.34 -4.46
C ALA A 292 -18.56 36.59 -3.96
N ASP A 293 -18.00 35.65 -3.19
CA ASP A 293 -16.62 35.68 -2.68
C ASP A 293 -15.70 34.65 -3.34
N GLY A 294 -16.25 33.85 -4.26
CA GLY A 294 -15.55 32.80 -4.99
C GLY A 294 -15.38 31.51 -4.23
N SER A 295 -15.85 31.41 -2.97
CA SER A 295 -15.76 30.17 -2.21
C SER A 295 -16.66 29.08 -2.83
N VAL A 296 -16.15 27.85 -2.88
CA VAL A 296 -16.87 26.68 -3.42
C VAL A 296 -16.64 25.50 -2.49
N SER A 297 -17.70 24.91 -1.96
CA SER A 297 -17.62 23.73 -1.09
C SER A 297 -17.16 22.49 -1.86
N TYR A 298 -16.44 21.56 -1.21
CA TYR A 298 -15.89 20.38 -1.89
C TYR A 298 -16.99 19.45 -2.44
N ASN A 299 -18.14 19.32 -1.76
CA ASN A 299 -19.33 18.65 -2.31
C ASN A 299 -19.79 19.26 -3.65
N TYR A 300 -19.82 20.60 -3.76
CA TYR A 300 -20.16 21.28 -5.00
C TYR A 300 -19.07 21.09 -6.05
N ILE A 301 -17.79 21.15 -5.69
CA ILE A 301 -16.68 20.88 -6.62
C ILE A 301 -16.79 19.47 -7.19
N LYS A 302 -17.09 18.47 -6.36
CA LYS A 302 -17.32 17.09 -6.81
C LYS A 302 -18.54 16.98 -7.72
N TRP A 303 -19.64 17.66 -7.41
CA TRP A 303 -20.78 17.76 -8.31
C TRP A 303 -20.41 18.42 -9.64
N PHE A 304 -19.66 19.52 -9.60
CA PHE A 304 -19.22 20.29 -10.76
C PHE A 304 -18.35 19.45 -11.70
N LEU A 305 -17.36 18.74 -11.17
CA LEU A 305 -16.51 17.81 -11.94
C LEU A 305 -17.35 16.72 -12.64
N ARG A 306 -18.30 16.11 -11.92
CA ARG A 306 -19.21 15.08 -12.48
C ARG A 306 -20.12 15.64 -13.56
N ARG A 307 -20.69 16.83 -13.33
CA ARG A 307 -21.65 17.47 -14.24
C ARG A 307 -21.03 17.80 -15.60
N PHE A 308 -19.77 18.20 -15.62
CA PHE A 308 -19.07 18.63 -16.82
C PHE A 308 -18.06 17.61 -17.37
N GLY A 309 -17.94 16.44 -16.74
CA GLY A 309 -16.96 15.41 -17.15
C GLY A 309 -15.52 15.88 -17.06
N ALA A 310 -15.23 16.86 -16.20
CA ALA A 310 -13.91 17.45 -16.06
C ALA A 310 -13.06 16.67 -15.06
N THR A 311 -11.77 16.54 -15.36
CA THR A 311 -10.78 15.94 -14.45
C THR A 311 -9.98 17.06 -13.80
N SER A 312 -9.81 17.00 -12.48
CA SER A 312 -8.95 17.94 -11.77
C SER A 312 -7.47 17.63 -11.99
N MET A 313 -6.65 18.67 -12.08
CA MET A 313 -5.21 18.58 -12.19
C MET A 313 -4.58 18.72 -10.81
N TYR A 314 -3.77 17.74 -10.43
CA TYR A 314 -2.99 17.77 -9.20
C TYR A 314 -1.67 18.52 -9.42
N ASN A 315 -1.40 19.54 -8.62
CA ASN A 315 -0.12 20.24 -8.63
C ASN A 315 0.74 19.71 -7.49
N SER A 316 1.77 18.92 -7.82
CA SER A 316 2.70 18.34 -6.83
C SER A 316 3.62 19.36 -6.16
N THR A 317 3.80 20.54 -6.75
CA THR A 317 4.64 21.61 -6.17
C THR A 317 3.92 22.27 -5.01
N TYR A 318 2.66 22.65 -5.21
CA TYR A 318 1.85 23.32 -4.19
C TYR A 318 1.05 22.36 -3.31
N VAL A 319 0.91 21.09 -3.73
CA VAL A 319 0.13 20.02 -3.07
C VAL A 319 -1.34 20.44 -2.95
N VAL A 320 -1.91 20.87 -4.08
CA VAL A 320 -3.32 21.25 -4.24
C VAL A 320 -3.81 20.78 -5.61
N ASN A 321 -5.12 20.75 -5.78
CA ASN A 321 -5.75 20.48 -7.07
C ASN A 321 -6.32 21.77 -7.65
N PHE A 322 -6.49 21.77 -8.96
CA PHE A 322 -7.33 22.76 -9.62
C PHE A 322 -8.04 22.16 -10.83
N VAL A 323 -9.11 22.81 -11.27
CA VAL A 323 -9.83 22.46 -12.49
C VAL A 323 -10.15 23.72 -13.28
N THR A 324 -10.20 23.60 -14.60
CA THR A 324 -10.60 24.69 -15.49
C THR A 324 -11.69 24.22 -16.44
N ILE A 325 -12.79 24.97 -16.50
CA ILE A 325 -13.89 24.74 -17.44
C ILE A 325 -14.29 26.08 -18.05
N GLY A 326 -14.02 26.24 -19.35
CA GLY A 326 -14.13 27.55 -19.99
C GLY A 326 -13.23 28.56 -19.28
N THR A 327 -13.79 29.71 -18.90
CA THR A 327 -13.08 30.74 -18.13
C THR A 327 -13.11 30.50 -16.62
N THR A 328 -13.80 29.49 -16.11
CA THR A 328 -13.87 29.23 -14.67
C THR A 328 -12.70 28.37 -14.24
N TRP A 329 -11.90 28.85 -13.30
CA TRP A 329 -10.80 28.12 -12.67
C TRP A 329 -11.10 27.91 -11.19
N ILE A 330 -10.99 26.70 -10.68
CA ILE A 330 -11.27 26.38 -9.26
C ILE A 330 -10.05 25.68 -8.66
N GLY A 331 -9.48 26.24 -7.59
CA GLY A 331 -8.40 25.61 -6.82
C GLY A 331 -8.92 25.04 -5.50
N PHE A 332 -8.56 23.81 -5.15
CA PHE A 332 -9.11 23.07 -4.00
C PHE A 332 -8.22 21.90 -3.53
N ASP A 333 -8.49 21.36 -2.34
CA ASP A 333 -7.90 20.10 -1.85
C ASP A 333 -8.78 18.89 -2.17
N ASP A 334 -8.18 17.79 -2.62
CA ASP A 334 -8.84 16.51 -2.79
C ASP A 334 -8.25 15.43 -1.86
N VAL A 335 -8.71 14.17 -2.01
CA VAL A 335 -8.22 13.03 -1.23
C VAL A 335 -6.69 12.87 -1.30
N GLN A 336 -6.09 13.11 -2.47
CA GLN A 336 -4.64 13.01 -2.64
C GLN A 336 -3.90 14.13 -1.88
N ALA A 337 -4.37 15.38 -2.01
CA ALA A 337 -3.79 16.52 -1.30
C ALA A 337 -3.91 16.37 0.24
N ILE A 338 -5.07 15.93 0.73
CA ILE A 338 -5.30 15.71 2.16
C ILE A 338 -4.38 14.63 2.73
N ARG A 339 -4.21 13.50 2.04
CA ARG A 339 -3.28 12.44 2.48
C ARG A 339 -1.85 12.94 2.58
N ALA A 340 -1.39 13.72 1.60
CA ALA A 340 -0.05 14.31 1.62
C ALA A 340 0.13 15.28 2.82
N LYS A 341 -0.86 16.12 3.11
CA LYS A 341 -0.83 17.04 4.26
C LYS A 341 -0.86 16.32 5.60
N ILE A 342 -1.56 15.19 5.68
CA ILE A 342 -1.61 14.33 6.87
C ILE A 342 -0.30 13.62 7.12
N SER A 343 0.34 13.10 6.07
CA SER A 343 1.71 12.57 6.14
C SER A 343 2.69 13.64 6.62
N TYR A 344 2.58 14.88 6.10
CA TYR A 344 3.37 16.01 6.56
C TYR A 344 3.15 16.33 8.05
N ALA A 345 1.89 16.36 8.52
CA ALA A 345 1.57 16.62 9.91
C ALA A 345 2.24 15.60 10.86
N LYS A 346 2.26 14.33 10.47
CA LYS A 346 2.95 13.27 11.23
C LYS A 346 4.47 13.42 11.19
N GLU A 347 5.05 13.73 10.02
CA GLU A 347 6.48 13.99 9.87
C GLU A 347 6.95 15.11 10.80
N LYS A 348 6.16 16.19 10.88
CA LYS A 348 6.43 17.33 11.77
C LYS A 348 6.03 17.08 13.22
N LYS A 349 5.53 15.89 13.56
CA LYS A 349 5.09 15.50 14.91
C LYS A 349 4.05 16.47 15.48
N LEU A 350 3.13 16.91 14.62
CA LEU A 350 1.99 17.73 15.02
C LEU A 350 1.01 16.90 15.83
N LEU A 351 0.27 17.55 16.73
CA LEU A 351 -0.69 16.90 17.64
C LEU A 351 -1.90 16.28 16.90
N GLY A 352 -2.20 16.77 15.70
CA GLY A 352 -3.38 16.35 14.96
C GLY A 352 -3.71 17.20 13.75
N TYR A 353 -4.93 17.05 13.26
CA TYR A 353 -5.51 17.90 12.22
C TYR A 353 -6.91 18.38 12.61
N ASN A 354 -7.34 19.47 11.97
CA ASN A 354 -8.66 20.08 12.14
C ASN A 354 -9.28 20.40 10.77
N VAL A 355 -10.47 19.89 10.48
CA VAL A 355 -11.13 20.08 9.18
C VAL A 355 -12.10 21.26 9.21
N PHE A 356 -12.00 22.17 8.24
CA PHE A 356 -12.90 23.31 8.06
C PHE A 356 -13.53 23.29 6.65
N GLN A 357 -14.80 22.96 6.48
CA GLN A 357 -15.74 22.47 7.48
C GLN A 357 -16.34 21.12 7.09
N VAL A 358 -16.75 20.35 8.09
CA VAL A 358 -17.16 18.95 7.91
C VAL A 358 -18.36 18.78 6.99
N SER A 359 -19.23 19.79 6.92
CA SER A 359 -20.43 19.79 6.06
C SER A 359 -20.14 20.04 4.59
N ASN A 360 -18.97 20.58 4.25
CA ASN A 360 -18.59 20.80 2.86
C ASN A 360 -17.93 19.55 2.25
N ASP A 361 -17.70 18.51 3.03
CA ASP A 361 -17.02 17.28 2.63
C ASP A 361 -17.99 16.32 1.91
N ASP A 362 -17.68 15.94 0.66
CA ASP A 362 -18.49 15.03 -0.17
C ASP A 362 -18.48 13.64 0.46
N ASN A 363 -19.56 13.26 1.15
CA ASN A 363 -19.67 12.00 1.87
C ASN A 363 -18.47 11.71 2.78
N TRP A 364 -17.98 12.74 3.49
CA TRP A 364 -16.87 12.64 4.44
C TRP A 364 -15.56 12.11 3.81
N ALA A 365 -15.41 12.19 2.48
CA ALA A 365 -14.27 11.60 1.76
C ALA A 365 -12.93 12.17 2.20
N LEU A 366 -12.83 13.49 2.42
CA LEU A 366 -11.60 14.14 2.88
C LEU A 366 -11.31 13.76 4.34
N SER A 367 -12.34 13.76 5.19
CA SER A 367 -12.25 13.40 6.61
C SER A 367 -11.85 11.93 6.81
N GLN A 368 -12.38 11.02 5.99
CA GLN A 368 -12.03 9.59 5.98
C GLN A 368 -10.59 9.38 5.50
N ALA A 369 -10.20 10.08 4.42
CA ALA A 369 -8.84 10.03 3.90
C ALA A 369 -7.80 10.47 4.93
N ALA A 370 -8.11 11.49 5.73
CA ALA A 370 -7.27 11.94 6.82
C ALA A 370 -7.16 10.90 7.97
N GLN A 371 -8.22 10.14 8.21
CA GLN A 371 -8.26 9.10 9.25
C GLN A 371 -7.48 7.83 8.87
N ASP A 372 -7.54 7.39 7.61
CA ASP A 372 -7.02 6.08 7.22
C ASP A 372 -5.49 5.99 7.25
N ASP A 373 -4.81 7.09 6.89
CA ASP A 373 -3.35 7.15 6.93
C ASP A 373 -2.80 7.07 8.38
N ASP A 374 -3.60 7.46 9.39
CA ASP A 374 -3.23 7.37 10.82
C ASP A 374 -3.13 5.91 11.31
N ARG A 375 -4.02 5.04 10.82
CA ARG A 375 -4.09 3.63 11.24
C ARG A 375 -2.92 2.78 10.73
N ASP A 376 -2.26 3.18 9.65
CA ASP A 376 -1.14 2.42 9.06
C ASP A 376 0.21 2.69 9.74
N HIS A 377 0.38 3.82 10.43
CA HIS A 377 1.61 4.11 11.20
C HIS A 377 1.68 3.26 12.49
N HIS A 378 0.57 3.10 13.20
CA HIS A 378 0.50 2.29 14.42
C HIS A 378 0.70 0.78 14.17
N LYS A 379 0.20 0.24 13.04
CA LYS A 379 0.37 -1.17 12.68
C LYS A 379 1.84 -1.55 12.42
N LYS A 380 2.65 -0.63 11.87
CA LYS A 380 4.08 -0.88 11.64
C LYS A 380 4.87 -0.97 12.95
N GLN A 381 4.52 -0.19 13.98
CA GLN A 381 5.14 -0.27 15.30
C GLN A 381 4.73 -1.53 16.08
N GLU A 382 3.46 -1.94 15.98
CA GLU A 382 2.97 -3.16 16.63
C GLU A 382 3.61 -4.43 16.04
N LEU A 383 3.90 -4.43 14.74
CA LEU A 383 4.61 -5.50 14.04
C LEU A 383 6.08 -5.61 14.51
N LEU A 384 6.74 -4.48 14.77
CA LEU A 384 8.10 -4.42 15.31
C LEU A 384 8.18 -5.01 16.72
N VAL A 385 7.21 -4.72 17.59
CA VAL A 385 7.13 -5.30 18.94
C VAL A 385 6.87 -6.82 18.88
N LYS A 386 5.98 -7.26 17.98
CA LYS A 386 5.68 -8.69 17.77
C LYS A 386 6.85 -9.48 17.19
N ILE A 387 7.80 -8.84 16.51
CA ILE A 387 9.03 -9.47 15.96
C ILE A 387 10.17 -9.47 16.99
N LEU A 388 10.34 -8.39 17.76
CA LEU A 388 11.47 -8.23 18.68
C LEU A 388 11.34 -9.06 19.97
N VAL A 389 10.12 -9.28 20.47
CA VAL A 389 9.86 -10.06 21.69
C VAL A 389 10.24 -11.55 21.53
N PRO A 390 9.86 -12.25 20.45
CA PRO A 390 10.29 -13.63 20.18
C PRO A 390 11.81 -13.77 20.00
N ILE A 391 12.45 -12.79 19.36
CA ILE A 391 13.90 -12.78 19.13
C ILE A 391 14.65 -12.62 20.46
N ALA A 392 14.19 -11.73 21.34
CA ALA A 392 14.74 -11.57 22.68
C ALA A 392 14.56 -12.85 23.54
N ALA A 393 13.42 -13.53 23.42
CA ALA A 393 13.17 -14.81 24.08
C ALA A 393 14.09 -15.93 23.57
N LEU A 394 14.36 -15.99 22.25
CA LEU A 394 15.29 -16.95 21.65
C LEU A 394 16.73 -16.74 22.15
N ILE A 395 17.15 -15.48 22.29
CA ILE A 395 18.48 -15.12 22.83
C ILE A 395 18.60 -15.50 24.31
N LEU A 396 17.52 -15.32 25.10
CA LEU A 396 17.45 -15.74 26.50
C LEU A 396 17.51 -17.27 26.66
N VAL A 397 16.84 -18.04 25.81
CA VAL A 397 16.87 -19.52 25.83
C VAL A 397 18.25 -20.04 25.42
N ALA A 398 18.84 -19.50 24.36
CA ALA A 398 20.20 -19.86 23.93
C ALA A 398 21.27 -19.50 24.98
N GLY A 399 21.12 -18.33 25.63
CA GLY A 399 21.99 -17.92 26.74
C GLY A 399 21.85 -18.79 28.00
N SER A 400 20.63 -19.23 28.31
CA SER A 400 20.33 -20.07 29.48
C SER A 400 20.87 -21.50 29.33
N ILE A 401 20.80 -22.08 28.13
CA ILE A 401 21.36 -23.41 27.84
C ILE A 401 22.91 -23.40 27.95
N THR A 402 23.54 -22.29 27.53
CA THR A 402 24.99 -22.11 27.64
C THR A 402 25.44 -21.87 29.10
N CYS A 403 24.60 -21.20 29.91
CA CYS A 403 24.86 -20.94 31.32
C CYS A 403 24.68 -22.19 32.20
N CYS A 404 23.67 -23.03 31.91
CA CYS A 404 23.43 -24.28 32.64
C CYS A 404 24.53 -25.34 32.42
N TYR A 405 25.22 -25.33 31.28
CA TYR A 405 26.36 -26.24 31.04
C TYR A 405 27.65 -25.80 31.75
N SER A 406 27.76 -24.52 32.13
CA SER A 406 28.93 -23.99 32.87
C SER A 406 28.83 -24.15 34.39
N ARG A 407 27.61 -24.33 34.93
CA ARG A 407 27.36 -24.43 36.38
C ARG A 407 27.40 -25.85 36.96
N SER A 408 27.49 -26.93 36.16
CA SER A 408 27.57 -28.30 36.70
C SER A 408 28.99 -28.77 37.09
N ARG A 409 30.01 -27.91 36.97
CA ARG A 409 31.41 -28.27 37.28
C ARG A 409 31.98 -27.76 38.61
N VAL A 410 31.18 -27.22 39.54
CA VAL A 410 31.71 -26.72 40.83
C VAL A 410 31.21 -27.45 42.07
N LEU A 411 30.29 -28.41 42.01
CA LEU A 411 29.86 -29.15 43.21
C LEU A 411 29.73 -30.66 42.99
N LYS A 412 30.85 -31.38 43.19
CA LYS A 412 30.96 -32.58 44.05
C LYS A 412 32.29 -33.29 43.81
N ALA A 413 33.29 -32.92 44.59
CA ALA A 413 34.40 -33.78 44.95
C ALA A 413 34.16 -34.22 46.41
N ILE A 414 33.47 -35.34 46.62
CA ILE A 414 33.53 -36.12 47.86
C ILE A 414 33.40 -37.60 47.46
N GLY A 415 34.41 -38.41 47.83
CA GLY A 415 34.24 -39.85 48.04
C GLY A 415 34.88 -40.78 47.02
N THR A 416 36.16 -41.08 47.18
CA THR A 416 36.79 -42.34 46.75
C THR A 416 36.25 -43.53 47.55
N LYS A 417 35.95 -44.66 46.87
CA LYS A 417 36.44 -46.05 47.15
C LYS A 417 35.51 -47.10 46.54
N ASN A 418 35.99 -47.84 45.53
CA ASN A 418 36.31 -49.28 45.65
C ASN A 418 36.71 -49.91 44.30
N LEU A 419 37.72 -50.78 44.41
CA LEU A 419 38.37 -51.57 43.36
C LEU A 419 37.52 -52.77 42.90
N GLY A 420 37.78 -53.22 41.67
CA GLY A 420 37.47 -54.57 41.18
C GLY A 420 38.11 -54.83 39.80
N LYS A 421 39.07 -55.77 39.74
CA LYS A 421 39.93 -56.13 38.59
C LYS A 421 39.34 -57.24 37.69
N ILE A 422 39.49 -57.06 36.35
CA ILE A 422 40.08 -57.93 35.29
C ILE A 422 39.52 -59.36 35.03
N SER A 423 39.21 -59.68 33.75
CA SER A 423 39.94 -60.70 32.94
C SER A 423 39.67 -60.60 31.43
N LEU A 424 40.67 -60.95 30.61
CA LEU A 424 40.66 -61.06 29.15
C LEU A 424 41.33 -62.39 28.79
N HIS A 425 40.83 -63.08 27.77
CA HIS A 425 41.46 -64.27 27.19
C HIS A 425 41.54 -64.12 25.65
N GLU A 426 42.73 -64.39 25.11
CA GLU A 426 43.03 -64.57 23.68
C GLU A 426 42.66 -65.99 23.22
N VAL A 427 42.13 -66.16 21.99
CA VAL A 427 42.49 -67.23 21.02
C VAL A 427 42.12 -66.77 19.60
N GLY A 428 42.98 -67.07 18.62
CA GLY A 428 42.80 -66.76 17.20
C GLY A 428 42.28 -67.89 16.30
N SER A 429 42.15 -67.53 15.02
CA SER A 429 42.05 -68.37 13.81
C SER A 429 40.79 -69.23 13.55
N LYS A 430 40.24 -68.99 12.34
CA LYS A 430 39.45 -69.86 11.44
C LYS A 430 38.00 -70.27 11.75
N SER A 431 37.22 -70.13 10.67
CA SER A 431 36.01 -70.86 10.23
C SER A 431 34.69 -70.74 11.01
N SER A 432 33.66 -70.39 10.23
CA SER A 432 32.26 -70.86 10.26
C SER A 432 31.60 -71.16 11.61
N GLY A 433 30.51 -70.44 11.89
CA GLY A 433 29.52 -70.85 12.87
C GLY A 433 28.91 -69.65 13.58
N VAL A 434 27.66 -69.34 13.24
CA VAL A 434 26.81 -68.49 14.08
C VAL A 434 26.38 -69.34 15.27
N GLU A 435 26.77 -68.96 16.48
CA GLU A 435 25.99 -69.29 17.67
C GLU A 435 26.20 -68.25 18.78
N ASN A 436 25.06 -67.88 19.38
CA ASN A 436 24.88 -66.82 20.37
C ASN A 436 25.64 -67.08 21.67
N PHE A 437 26.45 -66.13 22.11
CA PHE A 437 26.70 -65.93 23.54
C PHE A 437 25.92 -64.71 24.03
N ASN A 438 24.84 -65.02 24.75
CA ASN A 438 24.05 -64.08 25.52
C ASN A 438 24.62 -64.05 26.95
N SER A 439 25.32 -62.98 27.33
CA SER A 439 25.66 -62.70 28.73
C SER A 439 25.17 -61.31 29.11
N ASN A 440 24.17 -61.28 29.98
CA ASN A 440 23.49 -60.11 30.52
C ASN A 440 24.41 -59.23 31.38
N ALA A 441 25.25 -58.42 30.72
CA ALA A 441 25.86 -57.23 31.29
C ALA A 441 25.71 -56.08 30.28
N PRO A 442 24.91 -55.03 30.55
CA PRO A 442 24.52 -54.04 29.53
C PRO A 442 25.63 -53.13 28.96
N ASN A 443 26.91 -53.31 29.30
CA ASN A 443 27.92 -52.26 29.14
C ASN A 443 29.32 -52.69 28.64
N LEU A 444 29.51 -53.84 27.99
CA LEU A 444 30.81 -54.22 27.43
C LEU A 444 30.82 -54.18 25.89
N ARG A 445 31.67 -53.30 25.33
CA ARG A 445 31.85 -53.06 23.90
C ARG A 445 33.15 -53.72 23.42
N VAL A 446 33.09 -54.49 22.35
CA VAL A 446 34.27 -55.11 21.71
C VAL A 446 34.87 -54.10 20.71
N PHE A 447 36.18 -53.86 20.77
CA PHE A 447 36.89 -52.96 19.87
C PHE A 447 37.82 -53.74 18.94
N SER A 448 37.92 -53.31 17.68
CA SER A 448 38.88 -53.86 16.72
C SER A 448 40.31 -53.37 17.00
N PHE A 449 41.33 -54.11 16.56
CA PHE A 449 42.74 -53.70 16.75
C PHE A 449 43.05 -52.35 16.09
N ALA A 450 42.43 -52.06 14.94
CA ALA A 450 42.57 -50.78 14.25
C ALA A 450 42.01 -49.61 15.09
N GLU A 451 40.82 -49.78 15.69
CA GLU A 451 40.22 -48.78 16.59
C GLU A 451 41.06 -48.54 17.84
N ILE A 452 41.63 -49.59 18.43
CA ILE A 452 42.50 -49.46 19.61
C ILE A 452 43.81 -48.75 19.23
N LYS A 453 44.39 -49.10 18.09
CA LYS A 453 45.61 -48.46 17.58
C LYS A 453 45.39 -46.98 17.31
N GLU A 454 44.27 -46.60 16.72
CA GLU A 454 43.93 -45.19 16.49
C GLU A 454 43.65 -44.45 17.80
N ALA A 455 42.82 -45.03 18.67
CA ALA A 455 42.40 -44.39 19.93
C ALA A 455 43.50 -44.27 20.99
N THR A 456 44.60 -45.04 20.85
CA THR A 456 45.83 -44.92 21.66
C THR A 456 46.92 -44.09 20.98
N ASN A 457 46.65 -43.54 19.79
CA ASN A 457 47.62 -42.87 18.92
C ASN A 457 48.86 -43.75 18.67
N ASN A 458 48.60 -44.90 18.06
CA ASN A 458 49.56 -45.91 17.66
C ASN A 458 50.48 -46.38 18.80
N PHE A 459 49.91 -46.57 20.00
CA PHE A 459 50.63 -47.00 21.21
C PHE A 459 51.82 -46.08 21.59
N SER A 460 51.69 -44.77 21.34
CA SER A 460 52.72 -43.79 21.71
C SER A 460 53.03 -43.79 23.22
N PHE A 461 54.29 -43.50 23.57
CA PHE A 461 54.80 -43.54 24.95
C PHE A 461 54.05 -42.57 25.88
N GLU A 462 53.62 -41.41 25.37
CA GLU A 462 52.84 -40.42 26.13
C GLU A 462 51.47 -40.92 26.58
N ASN A 463 50.92 -41.92 25.88
CA ASN A 463 49.66 -42.56 26.25
C ASN A 463 49.86 -43.84 27.07
N LYS A 464 51.11 -44.26 27.33
CA LYS A 464 51.41 -45.42 28.19
C LYS A 464 51.23 -45.01 29.65
N LEU A 465 50.28 -45.64 30.33
CA LEU A 465 49.94 -45.36 31.72
C LEU A 465 50.76 -46.19 32.71
N GLY A 466 51.39 -47.28 32.25
CA GLY A 466 52.24 -48.15 33.06
C GLY A 466 52.38 -49.55 32.46
N GLU A 467 52.92 -50.50 33.23
CA GLU A 467 52.99 -51.92 32.88
C GLU A 467 52.15 -52.75 33.85
N GLY A 468 51.25 -53.57 33.30
CA GLY A 468 50.47 -54.56 34.04
C GLY A 468 50.99 -55.97 33.80
N GLY A 469 50.49 -56.95 34.54
CA GLY A 469 50.98 -58.34 34.53
C GLY A 469 50.90 -59.10 33.20
N PHE A 470 50.38 -58.50 32.13
CA PHE A 470 50.32 -59.06 30.77
C PHE A 470 50.84 -58.09 29.69
N GLY A 471 51.50 -56.98 30.08
CA GLY A 471 52.09 -56.01 29.15
C GLY A 471 51.77 -54.53 29.43
N PRO A 472 52.24 -53.61 28.56
CA PRO A 472 52.06 -52.17 28.72
C PRO A 472 50.59 -51.74 28.54
N VAL A 473 50.11 -50.88 29.43
CA VAL A 473 48.71 -50.39 29.49
C VAL A 473 48.64 -48.97 28.96
N TYR A 474 47.70 -48.69 28.06
CA TYR A 474 47.58 -47.39 27.37
C TYR A 474 46.23 -46.69 27.64
N LYS A 475 46.24 -45.35 27.62
CA LYS A 475 45.07 -44.48 27.75
C LYS A 475 44.29 -44.43 26.43
N LEU A 476 43.02 -44.83 26.45
CA LEU A 476 42.11 -44.73 25.30
C LEU A 476 41.34 -43.41 25.27
N ARG A 477 41.32 -42.72 24.11
CA ARG A 477 40.40 -41.61 23.83
C ARG A 477 39.30 -42.08 22.88
N LEU A 478 38.11 -42.37 23.40
CA LEU A 478 36.93 -42.58 22.55
C LEU A 478 36.33 -41.22 22.17
N LEU A 479 36.43 -40.86 20.89
CA LEU A 479 35.71 -39.72 20.33
C LEU A 479 34.26 -40.13 20.08
N SER A 480 33.36 -39.83 21.02
CA SER A 480 31.92 -39.85 20.72
C SER A 480 31.64 -38.70 19.75
N SER A 481 31.40 -39.03 18.49
CA SER A 481 31.06 -38.10 17.41
C SER A 481 29.81 -37.29 17.77
N MET A 482 30.02 -36.05 18.25
CA MET A 482 28.98 -35.02 18.38
C MET A 482 28.29 -34.73 17.04
N ALA A 483 28.90 -35.08 15.91
CA ALA A 483 28.32 -34.89 14.59
C ALA A 483 27.13 -35.83 14.35
N ALA A 484 27.17 -37.08 14.82
CA ALA A 484 26.08 -38.03 14.60
C ALA A 484 24.83 -37.67 15.41
N THR A 485 25.00 -37.25 16.68
CA THR A 485 23.85 -36.85 17.51
C THR A 485 23.25 -35.55 17.02
N ILE A 486 24.06 -34.57 16.57
CA ILE A 486 23.56 -33.29 16.04
C ILE A 486 22.87 -33.49 14.68
N VAL A 487 23.39 -34.37 13.82
CA VAL A 487 22.74 -34.70 12.54
C VAL A 487 21.48 -35.52 12.77
N SER A 488 21.45 -36.46 13.72
CA SER A 488 20.21 -37.15 14.10
C SER A 488 19.21 -36.21 14.79
N PHE A 489 19.65 -35.23 15.59
CA PHE A 489 18.77 -34.23 16.20
C PHE A 489 18.23 -33.22 15.17
N LEU A 490 19.04 -32.84 14.18
CA LEU A 490 18.64 -32.01 13.04
C LEU A 490 17.72 -32.77 12.08
N LEU A 491 17.97 -34.05 11.83
CA LEU A 491 17.08 -34.92 11.04
C LEU A 491 15.79 -35.21 11.80
N PHE A 492 15.82 -35.33 13.13
CA PHE A 492 14.63 -35.48 13.97
C PHE A 492 13.80 -34.18 14.00
N PHE A 493 14.43 -33.00 13.98
CA PHE A 493 13.75 -31.70 13.83
C PHE A 493 13.30 -31.41 12.39
N LEU A 494 14.01 -31.90 11.37
CA LEU A 494 13.55 -31.84 9.98
C LEU A 494 12.39 -32.82 9.73
N ALA A 495 12.33 -33.95 10.47
CA ALA A 495 11.26 -34.94 10.37
C ALA A 495 10.03 -34.62 11.24
N PHE A 496 10.16 -33.85 12.33
CA PHE A 496 9.05 -33.57 13.27
C PHE A 496 8.91 -32.10 13.73
N GLY A 497 9.64 -31.15 13.12
CA GLY A 497 9.70 -29.74 13.56
C GLY A 497 9.05 -28.71 12.62
N LEU A 498 8.20 -29.14 11.68
CA LEU A 498 7.21 -28.24 11.09
C LEU A 498 5.83 -28.67 11.63
N PRO A 499 5.20 -27.95 12.57
CA PRO A 499 3.79 -27.72 12.34
C PRO A 499 3.76 -26.98 11.00
N TYR A 500 3.30 -27.68 9.96
CA TYR A 500 2.79 -27.05 8.75
C TYR A 500 1.84 -25.95 9.25
N SER A 501 2.30 -24.70 9.36
CA SER A 501 1.35 -23.61 9.42
C SER A 501 0.73 -23.64 8.04
N HIS A 502 -0.46 -24.24 7.93
CA HIS A 502 -1.38 -23.88 6.86
C HIS A 502 -1.39 -22.34 6.85
N GLY A 503 -0.65 -21.72 5.93
CA GLY A 503 -0.94 -20.33 5.59
C GLY A 503 -2.42 -20.33 5.26
N GLU A 504 -3.21 -19.48 5.93
CA GLU A 504 -4.64 -19.39 5.64
C GLU A 504 -4.80 -19.16 4.14
N THR A 505 -5.18 -20.20 3.42
CA THR A 505 -5.41 -20.17 1.98
C THR A 505 -6.69 -19.38 1.76
N TRP A 506 -6.62 -18.34 0.93
CA TRP A 506 -7.78 -17.55 0.52
C TRP A 506 -8.92 -18.46 0.08
N ILE A 507 -10.09 -18.35 0.72
CA ILE A 507 -11.22 -19.24 0.42
C ILE A 507 -11.82 -18.85 -0.95
N LYS A 508 -11.71 -19.79 -1.89
CA LYS A 508 -12.39 -19.76 -3.20
C LYS A 508 -13.45 -20.83 -3.18
N ALA A 509 -14.69 -20.44 -2.89
CA ALA A 509 -15.81 -21.33 -2.73
C ALA A 509 -16.84 -21.17 -3.85
N GLY A 510 -17.62 -22.21 -4.11
CA GLY A 510 -18.70 -22.14 -5.08
C GLY A 510 -19.72 -23.24 -4.90
N TYR A 511 -20.99 -22.89 -5.13
CA TYR A 511 -22.10 -23.82 -5.15
C TYR A 511 -22.19 -24.57 -6.48
N TRP A 512 -22.39 -25.88 -6.40
CA TRP A 512 -22.91 -26.69 -7.48
C TRP A 512 -24.21 -27.35 -7.01
N TYR A 513 -25.26 -27.21 -7.82
CA TYR A 513 -26.59 -27.70 -7.51
C TYR A 513 -26.90 -28.99 -8.31
N ALA A 514 -27.54 -29.97 -7.68
CA ALA A 514 -27.84 -31.30 -8.24
C ALA A 514 -28.68 -31.29 -9.52
N GLY A 515 -29.56 -30.30 -9.70
CA GLY A 515 -30.36 -30.10 -10.92
C GLY A 515 -29.79 -29.04 -11.86
N SER A 516 -28.50 -28.71 -11.73
CA SER A 516 -27.79 -27.90 -12.72
C SER A 516 -27.66 -28.64 -14.06
N GLU A 517 -27.75 -27.90 -15.16
CA GLU A 517 -27.52 -28.42 -16.51
C GLU A 517 -26.06 -28.87 -16.74
N SER A 518 -25.13 -28.55 -15.83
CA SER A 518 -23.70 -28.88 -15.94
C SER A 518 -23.35 -30.17 -15.18
N PRO A 519 -22.87 -31.22 -15.86
CA PRO A 519 -22.35 -32.43 -15.22
C PRO A 519 -21.22 -32.13 -14.20
N ILE A 520 -21.20 -32.85 -13.08
CA ILE A 520 -20.13 -32.75 -12.06
C ILE A 520 -18.72 -32.90 -12.68
N PRO A 521 -18.47 -33.85 -13.62
CA PRO A 521 -17.15 -34.00 -14.23
C PRO A 521 -16.64 -32.77 -14.98
N ASP A 522 -17.53 -31.86 -15.41
CA ASP A 522 -17.15 -30.68 -16.17
C ASP A 522 -16.61 -29.57 -15.27
N ILE A 523 -16.93 -29.60 -13.97
CA ILE A 523 -16.45 -28.62 -12.99
C ILE A 523 -14.92 -28.52 -13.04
N ASN A 524 -14.42 -27.30 -13.27
CA ASN A 524 -12.99 -27.02 -13.16
C ASN A 524 -12.61 -26.81 -11.68
N SER A 525 -12.51 -27.90 -10.94
CA SER A 525 -12.20 -27.87 -9.50
C SER A 525 -10.82 -27.28 -9.18
N GLY A 526 -9.93 -27.11 -10.17
CA GLY A 526 -8.64 -26.40 -9.99
C GLY A 526 -8.77 -24.90 -9.76
N LEU A 527 -9.93 -24.30 -10.01
CA LEU A 527 -10.21 -22.88 -9.75
C LEU A 527 -10.70 -22.62 -8.32
N PHE A 528 -11.04 -23.67 -7.58
CA PHE A 528 -11.66 -23.57 -6.26
C PHE A 528 -10.81 -24.25 -5.19
N THR A 529 -10.99 -23.79 -3.95
CA THR A 529 -10.48 -24.44 -2.74
C THR A 529 -11.58 -25.25 -2.05
N HIS A 530 -12.81 -24.76 -2.17
CA HIS A 530 -14.00 -25.33 -1.54
C HIS A 530 -15.13 -25.45 -2.57
N LEU A 531 -15.86 -26.55 -2.57
CA LEU A 531 -17.06 -26.72 -3.40
C LEU A 531 -18.22 -27.22 -2.53
N LEU A 532 -19.38 -26.59 -2.69
CA LEU A 532 -20.57 -26.87 -1.92
C LEU A 532 -21.57 -27.63 -2.81
N CYS A 533 -21.88 -28.88 -2.44
CA CYS A 533 -22.90 -29.67 -3.10
C CYS A 533 -24.26 -29.32 -2.50
N ALA A 534 -25.11 -28.69 -3.30
CA ALA A 534 -26.38 -28.12 -2.90
C ALA A 534 -27.56 -28.85 -3.59
N PHE A 535 -28.73 -28.98 -2.98
CA PHE A 535 -29.00 -28.88 -1.54
C PHE A 535 -29.63 -30.17 -1.03
N ALA A 536 -29.27 -30.58 0.18
CA ALA A 536 -30.00 -31.60 0.92
C ALA A 536 -31.15 -30.93 1.71
N ASP A 537 -32.25 -31.66 1.87
CA ASP A 537 -33.47 -31.20 2.55
C ASP A 537 -33.56 -31.72 3.99
N ILE A 538 -34.59 -31.24 4.72
CA ILE A 538 -34.92 -31.70 6.07
C ILE A 538 -36.28 -32.39 6.04
N ASN A 539 -36.35 -33.63 6.52
CA ASN A 539 -37.59 -34.36 6.62
C ASN A 539 -38.54 -33.68 7.63
N PRO A 540 -39.80 -33.38 7.23
CA PRO A 540 -40.71 -32.58 8.05
C PRO A 540 -41.20 -33.25 9.33
N THR A 541 -41.04 -34.57 9.45
CA THR A 541 -41.56 -35.37 10.56
C THR A 541 -40.44 -35.82 11.50
N THR A 542 -39.30 -36.23 10.94
CA THR A 542 -38.17 -36.75 11.72
C THR A 542 -37.12 -35.69 12.04
N TYR A 543 -37.16 -34.55 11.34
CA TYR A 543 -36.14 -33.50 11.37
C TYR A 543 -34.72 -33.99 11.01
N GLN A 544 -34.64 -35.14 10.33
CA GLN A 544 -33.40 -35.67 9.82
C GLN A 544 -33.10 -35.11 8.43
N LEU A 545 -31.83 -35.11 8.05
CA LEU A 545 -31.43 -34.80 6.69
C LEU A 545 -32.02 -35.82 5.70
N SER A 546 -32.56 -35.32 4.59
CA SER A 546 -33.19 -36.09 3.53
C SER A 546 -32.59 -35.68 2.18
N ILE A 547 -32.29 -36.65 1.33
CA ILE A 547 -31.87 -36.42 -0.06
C ILE A 547 -32.80 -37.26 -0.93
N SER A 548 -33.34 -36.70 -2.01
CA SER A 548 -34.20 -37.44 -2.93
C SER A 548 -33.43 -38.61 -3.53
N SER A 549 -34.09 -39.77 -3.65
CA SER A 549 -33.52 -40.94 -4.35
C SER A 549 -33.05 -40.63 -5.77
N SER A 550 -33.66 -39.65 -6.45
CA SER A 550 -33.25 -39.21 -7.79
C SER A 550 -31.96 -38.40 -7.81
N GLU A 551 -31.59 -37.79 -6.68
CA GLU A 551 -30.42 -36.90 -6.55
C GLU A 551 -29.28 -37.55 -5.76
N GLU A 552 -29.55 -38.64 -5.03
CA GLU A 552 -28.61 -39.34 -4.15
C GLU A 552 -27.30 -39.72 -4.87
N HIS A 553 -27.36 -40.09 -6.14
CA HIS A 553 -26.18 -40.39 -6.94
C HIS A 553 -25.23 -39.19 -7.08
N TYR A 554 -25.75 -37.97 -7.20
CA TYR A 554 -24.92 -36.77 -7.26
C TYR A 554 -24.20 -36.52 -5.94
N PHE A 555 -24.92 -36.58 -4.81
CA PHE A 555 -24.32 -36.37 -3.49
C PHE A 555 -23.27 -37.43 -3.14
N SER A 556 -23.56 -38.70 -3.43
CA SER A 556 -22.66 -39.81 -3.12
C SER A 556 -21.38 -39.83 -3.97
N THR A 557 -21.41 -39.28 -5.19
CA THR A 557 -20.25 -39.27 -6.09
C THR A 557 -19.54 -37.92 -6.21
N PHE A 558 -20.15 -36.82 -5.73
CA PHE A 558 -19.65 -35.45 -5.91
C PHE A 558 -18.19 -35.30 -5.49
N THR A 559 -17.89 -35.66 -4.24
CA THR A 559 -16.54 -35.51 -3.67
C THR A 559 -15.49 -36.28 -4.47
N ASP A 560 -15.80 -37.52 -4.83
CA ASP A 560 -14.86 -38.37 -5.57
C ASP A 560 -14.60 -37.81 -6.97
N ILE A 561 -15.63 -37.30 -7.66
CA ILE A 561 -15.48 -36.74 -9.02
C ILE A 561 -14.63 -35.47 -8.99
N VAL A 562 -14.94 -34.49 -8.13
CA VAL A 562 -14.20 -33.21 -8.12
C VAL A 562 -12.76 -33.36 -7.64
N LYS A 563 -12.49 -34.36 -6.77
CA LYS A 563 -11.15 -34.71 -6.31
C LYS A 563 -10.28 -35.35 -7.39
N ARG A 564 -10.84 -35.99 -8.41
CA ARG A 564 -10.04 -36.53 -9.54
C ARG A 564 -9.23 -35.45 -10.24
N ARG A 565 -9.78 -34.23 -10.35
CA ARG A 565 -9.12 -33.08 -10.97
C ARG A 565 -8.34 -32.21 -9.97
N ASN A 566 -8.82 -32.08 -8.74
CA ASN A 566 -8.13 -31.34 -7.67
C ASN A 566 -8.14 -32.16 -6.37
N PRO A 567 -7.10 -32.97 -6.10
CA PRO A 567 -7.04 -33.83 -4.91
C PRO A 567 -7.11 -33.06 -3.58
N SER A 568 -6.75 -31.77 -3.58
CA SER A 568 -6.75 -30.89 -2.41
C SER A 568 -8.07 -30.17 -2.17
N ILE A 569 -9.07 -30.33 -3.05
CA ILE A 569 -10.37 -29.65 -2.90
C ILE A 569 -11.10 -30.14 -1.65
N VAL A 570 -11.68 -29.19 -0.93
CA VAL A 570 -12.55 -29.44 0.21
C VAL A 570 -14.00 -29.39 -0.27
N THR A 571 -14.80 -30.38 0.10
CA THR A 571 -16.22 -30.45 -0.29
C THR A 571 -17.13 -30.31 0.92
N LEU A 572 -18.19 -29.52 0.79
CA LEU A 572 -19.20 -29.36 1.84
C LEU A 572 -20.57 -29.79 1.33
N LEU A 573 -21.35 -30.39 2.22
CA LEU A 573 -22.75 -30.69 2.01
C LEU A 573 -23.57 -29.48 2.43
N SER A 574 -24.25 -28.84 1.48
CA SER A 574 -25.11 -27.70 1.79
C SER A 574 -26.55 -28.15 2.02
N ILE A 575 -27.15 -27.60 3.06
CA ILE A 575 -28.45 -27.98 3.58
C ILE A 575 -29.38 -26.79 3.44
N TRP A 576 -30.50 -27.01 2.77
CA TRP A 576 -31.53 -26.02 2.53
C TRP A 576 -32.75 -26.26 3.42
N GLY A 577 -33.46 -25.18 3.75
CA GLY A 577 -34.75 -25.31 4.42
C GLY A 577 -35.66 -24.07 4.34
N GLY A 578 -35.55 -23.27 3.28
CA GLY A 578 -36.22 -21.97 3.17
C GLY A 578 -37.14 -21.80 1.95
N LYS A 579 -38.09 -20.87 2.05
CA LYS A 579 -38.93 -20.39 0.96
C LYS A 579 -38.21 -19.20 0.31
N GLY A 580 -37.99 -19.22 -1.00
CA GLY A 580 -37.43 -18.09 -1.71
C GLY A 580 -38.37 -16.87 -1.71
N PRO A 581 -37.86 -15.70 -2.14
CA PRO A 581 -38.62 -14.47 -2.37
C PRO A 581 -40.03 -14.58 -2.97
N THR A 582 -40.21 -15.54 -3.88
CA THR A 582 -41.40 -15.80 -4.68
C THR A 582 -42.42 -16.67 -3.95
N GLY A 583 -42.10 -17.14 -2.75
CA GLY A 583 -42.91 -18.12 -2.06
C GLY A 583 -42.66 -19.56 -2.50
N LEU A 584 -41.61 -19.79 -3.28
CA LEU A 584 -41.30 -21.09 -3.87
C LEU A 584 -39.87 -21.51 -3.52
N SER A 585 -39.55 -22.80 -3.61
CA SER A 585 -38.19 -23.29 -3.59
C SER A 585 -37.44 -22.72 -4.80
N ILE A 586 -36.12 -22.89 -4.84
CA ILE A 586 -35.34 -22.67 -6.07
C ILE A 586 -35.80 -23.58 -7.23
N PHE A 587 -36.69 -24.55 -6.97
CA PHE A 587 -37.34 -25.44 -7.95
C PHE A 587 -38.78 -25.03 -8.29
N GLY A 588 -39.27 -23.89 -7.80
CA GLY A 588 -40.64 -23.45 -8.07
C GLY A 588 -41.72 -24.18 -7.24
N GLU A 589 -41.34 -24.95 -6.21
CA GLU A 589 -42.27 -25.71 -5.37
C GLU A 589 -42.67 -24.96 -4.09
N ARG A 590 -43.83 -25.25 -3.50
CA ARG A 590 -44.21 -24.62 -2.21
C ARG A 590 -43.37 -25.19 -1.06
N VAL A 591 -42.41 -24.41 -0.56
CA VAL A 591 -41.65 -24.77 0.65
C VAL A 591 -42.41 -24.35 1.90
N ASN A 592 -42.45 -25.23 2.90
CA ASN A 592 -42.94 -24.90 4.22
C ASN A 592 -41.90 -24.06 4.98
N SER A 593 -42.07 -22.74 4.97
CA SER A 593 -41.15 -21.75 5.61
C SER A 593 -40.96 -21.92 7.11
N SER A 594 -41.74 -22.78 7.76
CA SER A 594 -41.62 -23.07 9.19
C SER A 594 -40.67 -24.22 9.52
N MET A 595 -40.13 -24.95 8.53
CA MET A 595 -39.41 -26.21 8.81
C MET A 595 -38.13 -26.01 9.62
N LEU A 596 -37.26 -25.08 9.21
CA LEU A 596 -36.05 -24.77 9.98
C LEU A 596 -36.40 -24.17 11.34
N SER A 597 -37.39 -23.26 11.42
CA SER A 597 -37.88 -22.71 12.68
C SER A 597 -38.40 -23.82 13.63
N LEU A 598 -39.11 -24.83 13.11
CA LEU A 598 -39.57 -25.99 13.87
C LEU A 598 -38.41 -26.89 14.30
N MET A 599 -37.47 -27.19 13.40
CA MET A 599 -36.29 -27.99 13.69
C MET A 599 -35.43 -27.37 14.80
N VAL A 600 -35.20 -26.05 14.78
CA VAL A 600 -34.39 -25.40 15.81
C VAL A 600 -35.11 -25.23 17.15
N ARG A 601 -36.44 -25.36 17.18
CA ARG A 601 -37.28 -25.05 18.35
C ARG A 601 -37.02 -25.93 19.57
N GLN A 602 -36.69 -27.21 19.38
CA GLN A 602 -36.48 -28.16 20.48
C GLN A 602 -35.10 -28.82 20.42
N PRO A 603 -34.44 -29.03 21.57
CA PRO A 603 -33.15 -29.73 21.62
C PRO A 603 -33.18 -31.14 21.01
N SER A 604 -34.28 -31.87 21.15
CA SER A 604 -34.46 -33.21 20.55
C SER A 604 -34.45 -33.17 19.02
N TYR A 605 -35.07 -32.15 18.42
CA TYR A 605 -35.13 -31.97 16.97
C TYR A 605 -33.78 -31.52 16.41
N ARG A 606 -33.12 -30.56 17.09
CA ARG A 606 -31.74 -30.16 16.76
C ARG A 606 -30.78 -31.35 16.84
N LYS A 607 -30.90 -32.18 17.87
CA LYS A 607 -30.10 -33.40 17.99
C LYS A 607 -30.32 -34.37 16.82
N SER A 608 -31.58 -34.65 16.45
CA SER A 608 -31.93 -35.51 15.31
C SER A 608 -31.32 -34.98 14.00
N PHE A 609 -31.42 -33.66 13.79
CA PHE A 609 -30.83 -32.98 12.65
C PHE A 609 -29.29 -33.08 12.64
N ILE A 610 -28.63 -32.73 13.75
CA ILE A 610 -27.16 -32.75 13.87
C ILE A 610 -26.62 -34.16 13.61
N GLU A 611 -27.20 -35.18 14.25
CA GLU A 611 -26.75 -36.57 14.11
C GLU A 611 -26.90 -37.08 12.68
N SER A 612 -28.05 -36.82 12.04
CA SER A 612 -28.29 -37.23 10.65
C SER A 612 -27.42 -36.48 9.65
N ALA A 613 -27.25 -35.15 9.79
CA ALA A 613 -26.42 -34.35 8.90
C ALA A 613 -24.95 -34.78 8.95
N MET A 614 -24.40 -34.99 10.15
CA MET A 614 -23.04 -35.48 10.33
C MET A 614 -22.86 -36.89 9.76
N LYS A 615 -23.83 -37.79 10.00
CA LYS A 615 -23.81 -39.14 9.45
C LYS A 615 -23.78 -39.13 7.93
N THR A 616 -24.65 -38.33 7.30
CA THR A 616 -24.73 -38.23 5.83
C THR A 616 -23.48 -37.59 5.23
N ALA A 617 -22.95 -36.52 5.83
CA ALA A 617 -21.70 -35.91 5.37
C ALA A 617 -20.54 -36.93 5.36
N ARG A 618 -20.42 -37.75 6.41
CA ARG A 618 -19.41 -38.81 6.47
C ARG A 618 -19.68 -39.95 5.49
N LEU A 619 -20.95 -40.34 5.31
CA LEU A 619 -21.35 -41.40 4.39
C LEU A 619 -20.96 -41.07 2.94
N TYR A 620 -21.16 -39.82 2.51
CA TYR A 620 -20.86 -39.35 1.16
C TYR A 620 -19.51 -38.63 1.03
N GLY A 621 -18.63 -38.79 2.03
CA GLY A 621 -17.25 -38.31 1.96
C GLY A 621 -17.05 -36.79 2.03
N PHE A 622 -18.06 -36.01 2.41
CA PHE A 622 -17.93 -34.57 2.60
C PHE A 622 -17.03 -34.21 3.79
N HIS A 623 -16.36 -33.07 3.67
CA HIS A 623 -15.41 -32.52 4.63
C HIS A 623 -16.06 -31.49 5.56
N GLY A 624 -17.25 -31.01 5.22
CA GLY A 624 -17.97 -30.03 6.01
C GLY A 624 -19.46 -29.98 5.73
N LEU A 625 -20.14 -29.16 6.52
CA LEU A 625 -21.56 -28.87 6.45
C LEU A 625 -21.73 -27.37 6.24
N ASP A 626 -22.66 -27.03 5.35
CA ASP A 626 -23.06 -25.66 5.08
C ASP A 626 -24.57 -25.50 5.34
N LEU A 627 -24.95 -24.46 6.09
CA LEU A 627 -26.34 -24.17 6.40
C LEU A 627 -26.84 -22.98 5.56
N PHE A 628 -27.92 -23.17 4.80
CA PHE A 628 -28.52 -22.13 3.97
C PHE A 628 -29.98 -21.85 4.39
N TRP A 629 -30.16 -20.92 5.35
CA TRP A 629 -31.48 -20.50 5.85
C TRP A 629 -31.84 -19.08 5.37
N LEU A 630 -32.84 -18.95 4.48
CA LEU A 630 -33.38 -17.66 4.01
C LEU A 630 -34.73 -17.28 4.66
N TRP A 631 -34.83 -16.43 5.68
CA TRP A 631 -33.87 -16.03 6.71
C TRP A 631 -34.59 -16.19 8.06
N PRO A 632 -33.89 -16.52 9.17
CA PRO A 632 -34.49 -16.44 10.49
C PRO A 632 -34.98 -15.00 10.73
N ASN A 633 -36.25 -14.81 11.09
CA ASN A 633 -36.86 -13.48 11.21
C ASN A 633 -37.60 -13.25 12.52
N THR A 634 -37.51 -14.19 13.47
CA THR A 634 -38.02 -14.03 14.83
C THR A 634 -36.88 -14.09 15.85
N GLU A 635 -37.06 -13.43 17.00
CA GLU A 635 -36.07 -13.46 18.10
C GLU A 635 -35.83 -14.89 18.60
N SER A 636 -36.90 -15.70 18.65
CA SER A 636 -36.84 -17.12 18.99
C SER A 636 -35.97 -17.89 17.99
N ASP A 637 -36.15 -17.67 16.69
CA ASP A 637 -35.37 -18.34 15.65
C ASP A 637 -33.89 -17.97 15.73
N MET A 638 -33.56 -16.68 15.91
CA MET A 638 -32.17 -16.22 16.06
C MET A 638 -31.49 -16.82 17.29
N LYS A 639 -32.20 -16.90 18.43
CA LYS A 639 -31.69 -17.52 19.66
C LYS A 639 -31.49 -19.03 19.49
N ASN A 640 -32.49 -19.71 18.92
CA ASN A 640 -32.45 -21.15 18.70
C ASN A 640 -31.41 -21.56 17.65
N MET A 641 -31.15 -20.70 16.66
CA MET A 641 -30.02 -20.84 15.74
C MET A 641 -28.68 -20.79 16.49
N GLY A 642 -28.49 -19.84 17.41
CA GLY A 642 -27.30 -19.81 18.25
C GLY A 642 -27.09 -21.12 19.02
N ALA A 643 -28.16 -21.66 19.61
CA ALA A 643 -28.13 -22.96 20.29
C ALA A 643 -27.81 -24.13 19.36
N LEU A 644 -28.39 -24.15 18.14
CA LEU A 644 -28.05 -25.15 17.12
C LEU A 644 -26.57 -25.12 16.78
N LEU A 645 -25.98 -23.94 16.57
CA LEU A 645 -24.56 -23.81 16.23
C LEU A 645 -23.64 -24.27 17.36
N ASP A 646 -23.97 -23.95 18.60
CA ASP A 646 -23.23 -24.42 19.78
C ASP A 646 -23.26 -25.95 19.88
N GLU A 647 -24.46 -26.55 19.73
CA GLU A 647 -24.66 -28.00 19.77
C GLU A 647 -23.96 -28.71 18.60
N LEU A 648 -24.07 -28.17 17.38
CA LEU A 648 -23.45 -28.73 16.18
C LEU A 648 -21.92 -28.71 16.30
N ARG A 649 -21.32 -27.59 16.73
CA ARG A 649 -19.87 -27.52 16.90
C ARG A 649 -19.38 -28.46 18.00
N ALA A 650 -20.13 -28.63 19.08
CA ALA A 650 -19.81 -29.59 20.14
C ALA A 650 -19.87 -31.04 19.60
N ALA A 651 -20.91 -31.39 18.86
CA ALA A 651 -21.06 -32.72 18.26
C ALA A 651 -19.94 -33.04 17.27
N VAL A 652 -19.56 -32.10 16.38
CA VAL A 652 -18.44 -32.26 15.44
C VAL A 652 -17.11 -32.49 16.16
N LYS A 653 -16.83 -31.73 17.23
CA LYS A 653 -15.63 -31.94 18.05
C LYS A 653 -15.61 -33.31 18.72
N LEU A 654 -16.76 -33.78 19.19
CA LEU A 654 -16.90 -35.08 19.82
C LEU A 654 -16.71 -36.23 18.82
N GLU A 655 -17.33 -36.14 17.64
CA GLU A 655 -17.18 -37.14 16.58
C GLU A 655 -15.72 -37.25 16.13
N SER A 656 -15.03 -36.12 15.91
CA SER A 656 -13.62 -36.11 15.54
C SER A 656 -12.72 -36.80 16.57
N ARG A 657 -12.98 -36.58 17.87
CA ARG A 657 -12.25 -37.26 18.95
C ARG A 657 -12.50 -38.76 18.96
N ASN A 658 -13.73 -39.19 18.69
CA ASN A 658 -14.12 -40.59 18.74
C ASN A 658 -13.70 -41.38 17.49
N SER A 659 -13.69 -40.75 16.31
CA SER A 659 -13.38 -41.41 15.04
C SER A 659 -11.93 -41.20 14.57
N SER A 660 -11.15 -40.34 15.24
CA SER A 660 -9.82 -39.87 14.81
C SER A 660 -9.82 -39.23 13.40
N LYS A 661 -10.99 -38.85 12.87
CA LYS A 661 -11.12 -38.09 11.62
C LYS A 661 -10.99 -36.60 11.90
N ALA A 662 -10.54 -35.83 10.91
CA ALA A 662 -10.53 -34.37 11.00
C ALA A 662 -11.95 -33.82 11.24
N PRO A 663 -12.12 -32.81 12.11
CA PRO A 663 -13.44 -32.24 12.39
C PRO A 663 -14.07 -31.67 11.12
N LEU A 664 -15.39 -31.82 10.98
CA LEU A 664 -16.14 -31.22 9.88
C LEU A 664 -16.04 -29.70 9.93
N ILE A 665 -15.81 -29.09 8.76
CA ILE A 665 -15.89 -27.65 8.57
C ILE A 665 -17.36 -27.22 8.65
N LEU A 666 -17.66 -26.12 9.32
CA LEU A 666 -19.01 -25.58 9.46
C LEU A 666 -19.10 -24.18 8.87
N THR A 667 -20.03 -24.00 7.94
CA THR A 667 -20.27 -22.73 7.25
C THR A 667 -21.75 -22.41 7.21
N MET A 668 -22.08 -21.15 6.97
CA MET A 668 -23.47 -20.71 6.86
C MET A 668 -23.60 -19.53 5.92
N ALA A 669 -24.65 -19.55 5.08
CA ALA A 669 -25.13 -18.38 4.38
C ALA A 669 -25.84 -17.47 5.37
N VAL A 670 -25.41 -16.21 5.46
CA VAL A 670 -26.02 -15.19 6.34
C VAL A 670 -26.53 -14.02 5.52
N HIS A 671 -27.56 -13.34 6.03
CA HIS A 671 -28.15 -12.22 5.31
C HIS A 671 -27.15 -11.08 5.14
N TYR A 672 -27.31 -10.26 4.10
CA TYR A 672 -26.36 -9.18 3.82
C TYR A 672 -26.24 -8.16 4.95
N VAL A 673 -27.29 -7.97 5.75
CA VAL A 673 -27.23 -7.23 7.03
C VAL A 673 -27.46 -8.15 8.23
N PRO A 674 -26.77 -7.92 9.36
CA PRO A 674 -26.90 -8.73 10.58
C PRO A 674 -28.20 -8.49 11.36
N THR A 675 -28.95 -7.42 11.05
CA THR A 675 -30.23 -7.08 11.69
C THR A 675 -31.35 -7.06 10.63
N LEU A 676 -32.32 -7.96 10.76
CA LEU A 676 -33.51 -8.06 9.90
C LEU A 676 -34.75 -7.75 10.72
N TYR A 677 -35.59 -6.82 10.26
CA TYR A 677 -36.88 -6.50 10.90
C TYR A 677 -36.75 -6.25 12.43
N SER A 678 -35.69 -5.55 12.84
CA SER A 678 -35.35 -5.27 14.24
C SER A 678 -34.87 -6.47 15.08
N VAL A 679 -34.68 -7.64 14.47
CA VAL A 679 -34.10 -8.84 15.10
C VAL A 679 -32.68 -9.06 14.57
N SER A 680 -31.71 -9.30 15.45
CA SER A 680 -30.30 -9.46 15.05
C SER A 680 -29.82 -10.90 15.19
N TYR A 681 -28.90 -11.32 14.30
CA TYR A 681 -28.15 -12.56 14.47
C TYR A 681 -27.39 -12.56 15.80
N HIS A 682 -27.26 -13.73 16.43
CA HIS A 682 -26.41 -13.91 17.60
C HIS A 682 -24.93 -13.97 17.18
N ILE A 683 -24.33 -12.82 16.87
CA ILE A 683 -22.99 -12.66 16.28
C ILE A 683 -21.92 -13.52 16.98
N GLU A 684 -21.90 -13.54 18.31
CA GLU A 684 -20.93 -14.33 19.08
C GLU A 684 -21.04 -15.84 18.84
N ALA A 685 -22.26 -16.36 18.68
CA ALA A 685 -22.49 -17.78 18.43
C ALA A 685 -22.06 -18.15 17.00
N VAL A 686 -22.34 -17.28 16.03
CA VAL A 686 -21.88 -17.44 14.65
C VAL A 686 -20.34 -17.42 14.61
N GLN A 687 -19.71 -16.44 15.25
CA GLN A 687 -18.25 -16.27 15.26
C GLN A 687 -17.53 -17.44 15.96
N ARG A 688 -18.06 -17.91 17.09
CA ARG A 688 -17.47 -19.00 17.89
C ARG A 688 -17.59 -20.36 17.20
N ASN A 689 -18.70 -20.60 16.52
CA ASN A 689 -19.04 -21.93 16.03
C ASN A 689 -18.81 -22.15 14.55
N LEU A 690 -18.79 -21.12 13.70
CA LEU A 690 -18.51 -21.31 12.28
C LEU A 690 -17.03 -21.12 11.96
N ASP A 691 -16.55 -21.86 10.98
CA ASP A 691 -15.24 -21.62 10.37
C ASP A 691 -15.31 -20.31 9.58
N TRP A 692 -16.37 -20.12 8.77
CA TRP A 692 -16.73 -18.84 8.17
C TRP A 692 -18.22 -18.70 7.90
N ALA A 693 -18.68 -17.46 7.78
CA ALA A 693 -19.99 -17.10 7.26
C ALA A 693 -19.81 -16.47 5.88
N HIS A 694 -20.70 -16.76 4.95
CA HIS A 694 -20.69 -16.14 3.64
C HIS A 694 -21.97 -15.35 3.38
N ILE A 695 -21.84 -14.19 2.77
CA ILE A 695 -22.94 -13.26 2.54
C ILE A 695 -23.38 -13.34 1.08
N PRO A 696 -24.61 -13.79 0.75
CA PRO A 696 -25.19 -13.64 -0.58
C PRO A 696 -25.39 -12.14 -0.88
N ALA A 697 -24.39 -11.51 -1.49
CA ALA A 697 -24.36 -10.07 -1.77
C ALA A 697 -24.98 -9.76 -3.15
N TYR A 698 -26.18 -10.28 -3.36
CA TYR A 698 -26.92 -10.22 -4.62
C TYR A 698 -28.42 -10.40 -4.36
N ASP A 699 -29.23 -10.33 -5.41
CA ASP A 699 -30.70 -10.41 -5.40
C ASP A 699 -31.38 -9.29 -4.62
N TYR A 700 -30.73 -8.13 -4.54
CA TYR A 700 -31.24 -6.94 -3.87
C TYR A 700 -32.52 -6.41 -4.51
N TYR A 701 -32.59 -6.45 -5.84
CA TYR A 701 -33.71 -5.98 -6.63
C TYR A 701 -34.08 -7.03 -7.65
N LEU A 702 -35.35 -7.42 -7.67
CA LEU A 702 -35.87 -8.50 -8.52
C LEU A 702 -37.04 -7.98 -9.36
N PRO A 703 -37.18 -8.40 -10.64
CA PRO A 703 -38.27 -7.96 -11.50
C PRO A 703 -39.65 -8.43 -11.02
N SER A 704 -39.70 -9.46 -10.19
CA SER A 704 -40.92 -9.92 -9.51
C SER A 704 -41.35 -9.04 -8.33
N ARG A 705 -40.49 -8.12 -7.87
CA ARG A 705 -40.71 -7.30 -6.66
C ARG A 705 -40.78 -5.80 -6.95
N VAL A 706 -40.10 -5.33 -7.99
CA VAL A 706 -40.01 -3.92 -8.35
C VAL A 706 -40.31 -3.71 -9.83
N ASN A 707 -41.01 -2.62 -10.13
CA ASN A 707 -41.40 -2.20 -11.48
C ASN A 707 -40.41 -1.17 -12.08
N PHE A 708 -39.13 -1.30 -11.72
CA PHE A 708 -38.04 -0.51 -12.28
C PHE A 708 -36.77 -1.36 -12.35
N THR A 709 -35.90 -1.08 -13.32
CA THR A 709 -34.59 -1.75 -13.45
C THR A 709 -33.68 -1.36 -12.30
N HIS A 710 -32.86 -2.27 -11.78
CA HIS A 710 -31.86 -1.90 -10.79
C HIS A 710 -30.68 -2.87 -10.73
N ALA A 711 -29.61 -2.45 -10.05
CA ALA A 711 -28.44 -3.28 -9.77
C ALA A 711 -28.76 -4.36 -8.72
N HIS A 712 -29.06 -5.59 -9.14
CA HIS A 712 -29.38 -6.70 -8.23
C HIS A 712 -28.20 -7.12 -7.33
N ALA A 713 -26.97 -6.80 -7.72
CA ALA A 713 -25.73 -7.20 -7.03
C ALA A 713 -24.80 -6.01 -6.74
N ALA A 714 -25.35 -4.83 -6.46
CA ALA A 714 -24.57 -3.63 -6.25
C ALA A 714 -23.45 -3.79 -5.19
N LEU A 715 -22.21 -3.46 -5.56
CA LEU A 715 -21.13 -3.32 -4.57
C LEU A 715 -21.35 -2.07 -3.71
N TYR A 716 -21.69 -0.97 -4.38
CA TYR A 716 -22.04 0.31 -3.78
C TYR A 716 -23.41 0.77 -4.31
N ASP A 717 -24.19 1.45 -3.47
CA ASP A 717 -25.41 2.13 -3.89
C ASP A 717 -25.42 3.51 -3.22
N PRO A 718 -25.28 4.61 -3.98
CA PRO A 718 -25.26 5.95 -3.40
C PRO A 718 -26.66 6.44 -2.98
N LEU A 719 -27.73 5.76 -3.42
CA LEU A 719 -29.11 6.17 -3.17
C LEU A 719 -29.78 5.36 -2.05
N SER A 720 -29.16 4.26 -1.61
CA SER A 720 -29.75 3.38 -0.60
C SER A 720 -28.71 2.61 0.21
N ASN A 721 -29.14 2.06 1.34
CA ASN A 721 -28.33 1.14 2.15
C ASN A 721 -28.33 -0.30 1.60
N VAL A 722 -28.96 -0.55 0.44
CA VAL A 722 -29.05 -1.88 -0.15
C VAL A 722 -27.84 -2.13 -1.06
N SER A 723 -26.69 -2.36 -0.43
CA SER A 723 -25.44 -2.66 -1.13
C SER A 723 -24.55 -3.62 -0.36
N THR A 724 -23.62 -4.24 -1.09
CA THR A 724 -22.61 -5.15 -0.53
C THR A 724 -21.74 -4.45 0.51
N ASP A 725 -21.24 -3.25 0.21
CA ASP A 725 -20.38 -2.49 1.11
C ASP A 725 -21.08 -2.12 2.42
N PHE A 726 -22.33 -1.66 2.34
CA PHE A 726 -23.14 -1.39 3.53
C PHE A 726 -23.29 -2.64 4.40
N GLY A 727 -23.69 -3.77 3.79
CA GLY A 727 -23.88 -5.03 4.51
C GLY A 727 -22.61 -5.53 5.22
N ILE A 728 -21.49 -5.54 4.51
CA ILE A 728 -20.18 -5.95 5.06
C ILE A 728 -19.76 -5.04 6.22
N ARG A 729 -19.94 -3.71 6.08
CA ARG A 729 -19.63 -2.77 7.16
C ARG A 729 -20.52 -2.99 8.38
N GLU A 730 -21.79 -3.32 8.21
CA GLU A 730 -22.70 -3.61 9.32
C GLU A 730 -22.30 -4.89 10.07
N TRP A 731 -21.94 -5.97 9.38
CA TRP A 731 -21.44 -7.18 10.03
C TRP A 731 -20.17 -6.91 10.85
N ILE A 732 -19.23 -6.15 10.29
CA ILE A 732 -17.97 -5.81 10.97
C ILE A 732 -18.21 -4.85 12.14
N SER A 733 -19.08 -3.84 11.98
CA SER A 733 -19.40 -2.87 13.03
C SER A 733 -20.07 -3.52 14.24
N LYS A 734 -20.84 -4.60 14.02
CA LYS A 734 -21.43 -5.45 15.07
C LYS A 734 -20.44 -6.46 15.68
N GLY A 735 -19.16 -6.42 15.30
CA GLY A 735 -18.08 -7.20 15.91
C GLY A 735 -17.75 -8.52 15.22
N PHE A 736 -18.36 -8.84 14.07
CA PHE A 736 -17.99 -10.05 13.33
C PHE A 736 -16.65 -9.84 12.60
N PRO A 737 -15.67 -10.76 12.74
CA PRO A 737 -14.35 -10.57 12.16
C PRO A 737 -14.37 -10.71 10.63
N ALA A 738 -13.77 -9.73 9.94
CA ALA A 738 -13.58 -9.77 8.47
C ALA A 738 -12.89 -11.07 8.02
N SER A 739 -11.93 -11.57 8.80
CA SER A 739 -11.21 -12.84 8.55
C SER A 739 -12.06 -14.10 8.71
N LYS A 740 -13.36 -14.00 9.01
CA LYS A 740 -14.34 -15.10 8.93
C LYS A 740 -15.52 -14.80 8.00
N LEU A 741 -15.48 -13.69 7.27
CA LEU A 741 -16.49 -13.30 6.30
C LEU A 741 -16.03 -13.66 4.89
N VAL A 742 -16.94 -14.22 4.11
CA VAL A 742 -16.72 -14.59 2.71
C VAL A 742 -17.74 -13.88 1.83
N LEU A 743 -17.28 -13.22 0.77
CA LEU A 743 -18.13 -12.43 -0.12
C LEU A 743 -18.88 -13.32 -1.12
N GLY A 744 -20.20 -13.24 -1.17
CA GLY A 744 -21.02 -13.92 -2.17
C GLY A 744 -21.01 -13.20 -3.52
N LEU A 745 -20.82 -13.95 -4.61
CA LEU A 745 -20.81 -13.44 -5.99
C LEU A 745 -21.88 -14.14 -6.84
N PRO A 746 -22.73 -13.41 -7.57
CA PRO A 746 -23.72 -14.00 -8.46
C PRO A 746 -23.11 -14.28 -9.83
N TYR A 747 -23.20 -15.52 -10.31
CA TYR A 747 -22.95 -15.84 -11.72
C TYR A 747 -24.26 -15.88 -12.50
N HIS A 748 -25.15 -14.94 -12.21
CA HIS A 748 -26.45 -14.80 -12.85
C HIS A 748 -26.85 -13.33 -12.84
N GLY A 749 -27.88 -13.00 -13.60
CA GLY A 749 -28.49 -11.69 -13.65
C GLY A 749 -30.00 -11.78 -13.71
N TYR A 750 -30.65 -10.62 -13.83
CA TYR A 750 -32.09 -10.50 -13.95
C TYR A 750 -32.50 -9.64 -15.13
N ALA A 751 -33.60 -10.04 -15.78
CA ALA A 751 -34.17 -9.37 -16.93
C ALA A 751 -35.52 -8.70 -16.62
N TRP A 752 -35.65 -7.45 -17.05
CA TRP A 752 -36.83 -6.62 -16.96
C TRP A 752 -37.37 -6.24 -18.34
N THR A 753 -38.69 -6.12 -18.44
CA THR A 753 -39.35 -5.50 -19.59
C THR A 753 -39.50 -4.01 -19.34
N LEU A 754 -38.78 -3.17 -20.07
CA LEU A 754 -38.85 -1.71 -20.01
C LEU A 754 -40.20 -1.19 -20.52
N VAL A 755 -40.72 -0.14 -19.86
CA VAL A 755 -41.89 0.61 -20.36
C VAL A 755 -41.53 1.39 -21.62
N ASN A 756 -40.32 1.97 -21.65
CA ASN A 756 -39.80 2.70 -22.80
C ASN A 756 -38.33 2.33 -23.02
N PRO A 757 -37.95 1.77 -24.18
CA PRO A 757 -36.58 1.35 -24.45
C PRO A 757 -35.56 2.51 -24.49
N ASN A 758 -36.02 3.75 -24.65
CA ASN A 758 -35.17 4.95 -24.60
C ASN A 758 -34.81 5.35 -23.16
N HIS A 759 -35.52 4.84 -22.16
CA HIS A 759 -35.18 4.98 -20.74
C HIS A 759 -34.62 3.63 -20.26
N ASN A 760 -33.30 3.48 -20.29
CA ASN A 760 -32.65 2.17 -20.16
C ASN A 760 -31.47 2.16 -19.17
N GLY A 761 -31.33 3.21 -18.36
CA GLY A 761 -30.41 3.23 -17.23
C GLY A 761 -30.87 2.35 -16.07
N ILE A 762 -30.03 2.21 -15.05
CA ILE A 762 -30.42 1.73 -13.73
C ILE A 762 -31.46 2.71 -13.14
N GLY A 763 -32.60 2.20 -12.67
CA GLY A 763 -33.74 2.99 -12.18
C GLY A 763 -34.81 3.28 -13.23
N ALA A 764 -34.69 2.74 -14.45
CA ALA A 764 -35.65 2.96 -15.51
C ALA A 764 -37.01 2.27 -15.24
N PRO A 765 -38.16 2.89 -15.57
CA PRO A 765 -39.46 2.27 -15.43
C PRO A 765 -39.60 0.97 -16.24
N ALA A 766 -40.09 -0.08 -15.59
CA ALA A 766 -40.29 -1.41 -16.17
C ALA A 766 -41.72 -1.93 -15.90
N SER A 767 -42.28 -2.68 -16.85
CA SER A 767 -43.59 -3.32 -16.72
C SER A 767 -43.55 -4.67 -16.01
N GLY A 768 -42.35 -5.23 -15.77
CA GLY A 768 -42.17 -6.44 -14.97
C GLY A 768 -41.06 -7.35 -15.51
N ILE A 769 -41.25 -8.65 -15.30
CA ILE A 769 -40.32 -9.73 -15.65
C ILE A 769 -40.13 -9.85 -17.17
N ALA A 770 -38.91 -10.20 -17.61
CA ALA A 770 -38.59 -10.55 -19.00
C ALA A 770 -37.83 -11.88 -19.08
N MET A 771 -37.80 -12.48 -20.27
CA MET A 771 -37.01 -13.68 -20.66
C MET A 771 -37.45 -15.00 -20.00
N THR A 772 -37.40 -15.10 -18.67
CA THR A 772 -37.73 -16.32 -17.91
C THR A 772 -38.89 -16.06 -16.95
N ALA A 773 -39.44 -17.10 -16.32
CA ALA A 773 -40.62 -16.99 -15.47
C ALA A 773 -40.42 -16.08 -14.24
N ASP A 774 -39.18 -15.97 -13.75
CA ASP A 774 -38.80 -15.12 -12.62
C ASP A 774 -37.80 -14.00 -13.00
N GLY A 775 -37.40 -13.97 -14.28
CA GLY A 775 -36.44 -13.03 -14.85
C GLY A 775 -34.99 -13.41 -14.64
N SER A 776 -34.69 -14.49 -13.91
CA SER A 776 -33.31 -14.93 -13.69
C SER A 776 -32.68 -15.45 -14.99
N MET A 777 -31.39 -15.16 -15.18
CA MET A 777 -30.61 -15.65 -16.32
C MET A 777 -29.20 -16.04 -15.87
N SER A 778 -28.72 -17.23 -16.25
CA SER A 778 -27.33 -17.63 -16.00
C SER A 778 -26.36 -16.74 -16.79
N TYR A 779 -25.16 -16.49 -16.26
CA TYR A 779 -24.16 -15.69 -16.98
C TYR A 779 -23.84 -16.28 -18.37
N LYS A 780 -23.71 -17.61 -18.49
CA LYS A 780 -23.58 -18.32 -19.77
C LYS A 780 -24.71 -18.01 -20.76
N TYR A 781 -25.96 -18.00 -20.29
CA TYR A 781 -27.11 -17.65 -21.14
C TYR A 781 -27.09 -16.17 -21.52
N ILE A 782 -26.71 -15.27 -20.61
CA ILE A 782 -26.53 -13.84 -20.90
C ILE A 782 -25.44 -13.65 -21.97
N LYS A 783 -24.29 -14.33 -21.87
CA LYS A 783 -23.23 -14.24 -22.89
C LYS A 783 -23.67 -14.82 -24.23
N TRP A 784 -24.41 -15.93 -24.24
CA TRP A 784 -25.03 -16.44 -25.45
C TRP A 784 -25.99 -15.41 -26.06
N PHE A 785 -26.86 -14.81 -25.25
CA PHE A 785 -27.81 -13.79 -25.67
C PHE A 785 -27.10 -12.56 -26.28
N LEU A 786 -26.07 -12.04 -25.62
CA LEU A 786 -25.25 -10.94 -26.15
C LEU A 786 -24.63 -11.27 -27.51
N ARG A 787 -24.08 -12.47 -27.68
CA ARG A 787 -23.51 -12.93 -28.96
C ARG A 787 -24.56 -13.02 -30.06
N SER A 788 -25.74 -13.58 -29.74
CA SER A 788 -26.84 -13.73 -30.71
C SER A 788 -27.39 -12.39 -31.23
N TYR A 789 -27.30 -11.32 -30.44
CA TYR A 789 -27.77 -9.99 -30.81
C TYR A 789 -26.65 -9.00 -31.18
N GLY A 790 -25.38 -9.44 -31.22
CA GLY A 790 -24.24 -8.56 -31.48
C GLY A 790 -24.10 -7.41 -30.47
N ALA A 791 -24.59 -7.61 -29.23
CA ALA A 791 -24.67 -6.57 -28.22
C ALA A 791 -23.50 -6.63 -27.23
N THR A 792 -23.08 -5.46 -26.75
CA THR A 792 -22.08 -5.33 -25.68
C THR A 792 -22.73 -4.80 -24.41
N SER A 793 -22.40 -5.41 -23.27
CA SER A 793 -22.88 -4.92 -21.97
C SER A 793 -22.14 -3.65 -21.55
N MET A 794 -22.85 -2.74 -20.90
CA MET A 794 -22.32 -1.54 -20.27
C MET A 794 -21.90 -1.85 -18.83
N TYR A 795 -20.70 -1.41 -18.44
CA TYR A 795 -20.24 -1.48 -17.05
C TYR A 795 -20.61 -0.18 -16.32
N ASN A 796 -21.29 -0.30 -15.18
CA ASN A 796 -21.60 0.82 -14.31
C ASN A 796 -20.63 0.85 -13.12
N ALA A 797 -19.71 1.80 -13.13
CA ALA A 797 -18.70 1.94 -12.08
C ALA A 797 -19.26 2.41 -10.72
N THR A 798 -20.42 3.09 -10.71
CA THR A 798 -21.07 3.55 -9.48
C THR A 798 -21.60 2.36 -8.68
N TYR A 799 -22.29 1.43 -9.34
CA TYR A 799 -22.89 0.27 -8.70
C TYR A 799 -21.99 -0.98 -8.74
N VAL A 800 -20.97 -0.98 -9.59
CA VAL A 800 -20.06 -2.12 -9.87
C VAL A 800 -20.85 -3.33 -10.33
N VAL A 801 -21.65 -3.12 -11.37
CA VAL A 801 -22.43 -4.14 -12.08
C VAL A 801 -22.42 -3.86 -13.57
N ASN A 802 -22.78 -4.84 -14.37
CA ASN A 802 -23.01 -4.72 -15.80
C ASN A 802 -24.50 -4.71 -16.11
N TYR A 803 -24.88 -4.08 -17.21
CA TYR A 803 -26.21 -4.24 -17.77
C TYR A 803 -26.22 -4.11 -19.29
N VAL A 804 -27.27 -4.60 -19.94
CA VAL A 804 -27.49 -4.43 -21.37
C VAL A 804 -28.96 -4.14 -21.65
N THR A 805 -29.24 -3.46 -22.76
CA THR A 805 -30.60 -3.24 -23.24
C THR A 805 -30.71 -3.62 -24.70
N ILE A 806 -31.65 -4.51 -25.02
CA ILE A 806 -31.96 -4.95 -26.39
C ILE A 806 -33.48 -4.81 -26.56
N GLY A 807 -33.90 -3.86 -27.38
CA GLY A 807 -35.31 -3.48 -27.48
C GLY A 807 -35.85 -3.06 -26.11
N THR A 808 -36.96 -3.65 -25.69
CA THR A 808 -37.54 -3.44 -24.35
C THR A 808 -36.95 -4.34 -23.28
N THR A 809 -36.01 -5.23 -23.59
CA THR A 809 -35.42 -6.12 -22.59
C THR A 809 -34.18 -5.48 -21.97
N TRP A 810 -34.18 -5.28 -20.66
CA TRP A 810 -33.05 -4.81 -19.87
C TRP A 810 -32.52 -5.94 -18.99
N ILE A 811 -31.23 -6.22 -19.00
CA ILE A 811 -30.62 -7.31 -18.22
C ILE A 811 -29.50 -6.75 -17.37
N GLY A 812 -29.56 -6.90 -16.04
CA GLY A 812 -28.50 -6.52 -15.11
C GLY A 812 -27.80 -7.76 -14.53
N PHE A 813 -26.47 -7.77 -14.50
CA PHE A 813 -25.63 -8.91 -14.11
C PHE A 813 -24.20 -8.49 -13.74
N ASP A 814 -23.36 -9.40 -13.24
CA ASP A 814 -21.92 -9.17 -13.09
C ASP A 814 -21.13 -9.75 -14.28
N ASP A 815 -20.32 -8.93 -14.95
CA ASP A 815 -19.31 -9.41 -15.92
C ASP A 815 -17.90 -9.40 -15.29
N VAL A 816 -16.90 -9.86 -16.04
CA VAL A 816 -15.49 -10.02 -15.62
C VAL A 816 -14.94 -8.79 -14.87
N GLN A 817 -15.27 -7.58 -15.33
CA GLN A 817 -14.83 -6.34 -14.71
C GLN A 817 -15.46 -6.13 -13.31
N ALA A 818 -16.75 -6.39 -13.15
CA ALA A 818 -17.45 -6.31 -11.87
C ALA A 818 -16.92 -7.36 -10.88
N ILE A 819 -16.67 -8.59 -11.35
CA ILE A 819 -16.08 -9.65 -10.51
C ILE A 819 -14.68 -9.26 -10.03
N ARG A 820 -13.80 -8.76 -10.90
CA ARG A 820 -12.45 -8.31 -10.50
C ARG A 820 -12.51 -7.18 -9.46
N ALA A 821 -13.41 -6.23 -9.63
CA ALA A 821 -13.62 -5.14 -8.67
C ALA A 821 -14.10 -5.66 -7.31
N LYS A 822 -15.06 -6.59 -7.29
CA LYS A 822 -15.58 -7.20 -6.06
C LYS A 822 -14.54 -8.08 -5.35
N ILE A 823 -13.68 -8.78 -6.09
CA ILE A 823 -12.55 -9.51 -5.51
C ILE A 823 -11.54 -8.54 -4.89
N SER A 824 -11.18 -7.47 -5.61
CA SER A 824 -10.28 -6.43 -5.08
C SER A 824 -10.84 -5.82 -3.79
N TYR A 825 -12.14 -5.54 -3.76
CA TYR A 825 -12.85 -5.09 -2.57
C TYR A 825 -12.77 -6.11 -1.42
N ALA A 826 -13.03 -7.41 -1.68
CA ALA A 826 -12.91 -8.44 -0.66
C ALA A 826 -11.50 -8.51 -0.08
N LYS A 827 -10.47 -8.28 -0.92
CA LYS A 827 -9.08 -8.21 -0.47
C LYS A 827 -8.81 -6.99 0.40
N GLU A 828 -9.25 -5.82 -0.05
CA GLU A 828 -9.10 -4.56 0.67
C GLU A 828 -9.74 -4.63 2.06
N LYS A 829 -10.95 -5.20 2.14
CA LYS A 829 -11.67 -5.41 3.40
C LYS A 829 -11.15 -6.57 4.24
N LYS A 830 -10.11 -7.29 3.76
CA LYS A 830 -9.50 -8.44 4.43
C LYS A 830 -10.52 -9.54 4.76
N LEU A 831 -11.44 -9.76 3.82
CA LEU A 831 -12.36 -10.88 3.90
C LEU A 831 -11.59 -12.19 3.70
N LEU A 832 -12.11 -13.28 4.25
CA LEU A 832 -11.48 -14.60 4.17
C LEU A 832 -11.50 -15.18 2.76
N GLY A 833 -12.43 -14.72 1.90
CA GLY A 833 -12.72 -15.38 0.65
C GLY A 833 -13.83 -14.79 -0.18
N TYR A 834 -14.15 -15.50 -1.25
CA TYR A 834 -15.40 -15.37 -1.98
C TYR A 834 -16.11 -16.72 -2.12
N ASN A 835 -17.43 -16.67 -2.29
CA ASN A 835 -18.29 -17.80 -2.57
C ASN A 835 -19.21 -17.49 -3.75
N VAL A 836 -19.32 -18.39 -4.72
CA VAL A 836 -20.08 -18.16 -5.96
C VAL A 836 -21.42 -18.88 -5.95
N PHE A 837 -22.48 -18.20 -6.41
CA PHE A 837 -23.77 -18.81 -6.75
C PHE A 837 -24.15 -18.57 -8.22
N GLN A 838 -24.03 -19.54 -9.12
CA GLN A 838 -23.46 -20.89 -8.91
C GLN A 838 -22.48 -21.22 -10.03
N VAL A 839 -21.55 -22.14 -9.76
CA VAL A 839 -20.38 -22.38 -10.62
C VAL A 839 -20.75 -22.79 -12.04
N SER A 840 -21.87 -23.49 -12.22
CA SER A 840 -22.37 -23.96 -13.53
C SER A 840 -22.91 -22.85 -14.41
N ASN A 841 -23.18 -21.67 -13.85
CA ASN A 841 -23.70 -20.56 -14.63
C ASN A 841 -22.60 -19.78 -15.36
N ASP A 842 -21.34 -20.06 -15.08
CA ASP A 842 -20.19 -19.39 -15.70
C ASP A 842 -20.08 -19.74 -17.21
N ASP A 843 -19.58 -18.80 -18.02
CA ASP A 843 -19.31 -19.00 -19.44
C ASP A 843 -17.84 -19.34 -19.61
N ASN A 844 -17.52 -20.60 -19.89
CA ASN A 844 -16.13 -21.08 -20.05
C ASN A 844 -15.21 -20.73 -18.86
N TRP A 845 -15.75 -20.72 -17.64
CA TRP A 845 -15.03 -20.36 -16.41
C TRP A 845 -14.47 -18.93 -16.40
N ALA A 846 -14.99 -18.03 -17.23
CA ALA A 846 -14.45 -16.67 -17.37
C ALA A 846 -14.54 -15.88 -16.06
N LEU A 847 -15.66 -15.95 -15.34
CA LEU A 847 -15.81 -15.25 -14.06
C LEU A 847 -14.96 -15.91 -12.96
N SER A 848 -14.86 -17.24 -12.96
CA SER A 848 -14.04 -18.00 -12.00
C SER A 848 -12.54 -17.72 -12.18
N GLN A 849 -12.07 -17.62 -13.42
CA GLN A 849 -10.69 -17.25 -13.75
C GLN A 849 -10.40 -15.80 -13.40
N ALA A 850 -11.33 -14.90 -13.71
CA ALA A 850 -11.23 -13.50 -13.33
C ALA A 850 -11.11 -13.31 -11.80
N ALA A 851 -11.75 -14.20 -11.02
CA ALA A 851 -11.61 -14.22 -9.57
C ALA A 851 -10.29 -14.84 -9.06
N GLN A 852 -9.57 -15.60 -9.89
CA GLN A 852 -8.31 -16.30 -9.53
C GLN A 852 -7.05 -15.47 -9.80
N ASP A 853 -7.03 -14.63 -10.84
CA ASP A 853 -5.81 -14.04 -11.43
C ASP A 853 -4.95 -13.21 -10.47
N ASP A 854 -5.50 -12.80 -9.32
CA ASP A 854 -4.83 -11.95 -8.35
C ASP A 854 -4.06 -12.74 -7.24
N ASP A 855 -4.02 -14.08 -7.31
CA ASP A 855 -3.48 -14.96 -6.24
C ASP A 855 -2.23 -15.78 -6.66
N LYS A 856 -1.96 -15.90 -7.97
CA LYS A 856 -0.85 -16.72 -8.50
C LYS A 856 0.54 -16.11 -8.24
N ASP A 857 0.62 -14.80 -8.01
CA ASP A 857 1.89 -14.09 -7.89
C ASP A 857 2.47 -14.10 -6.45
N HIS A 858 1.61 -14.32 -5.44
CA HIS A 858 2.01 -14.25 -4.03
C HIS A 858 2.52 -15.58 -3.45
N HIS A 859 1.92 -16.71 -3.86
CA HIS A 859 2.27 -18.05 -3.35
C HIS A 859 3.57 -18.61 -3.96
N LYS A 860 3.85 -18.36 -5.25
CA LYS A 860 5.11 -18.79 -5.90
C LYS A 860 6.34 -18.10 -5.29
N LYS A 861 6.21 -16.82 -4.90
CA LYS A 861 7.29 -16.07 -4.23
C LYS A 861 7.63 -16.65 -2.85
N GLN A 862 6.62 -17.03 -2.05
CA GLN A 862 6.85 -17.57 -0.71
C GLN A 862 7.47 -18.98 -0.73
N GLU A 863 7.03 -19.85 -1.65
CA GLU A 863 7.59 -21.20 -1.78
C GLU A 863 9.05 -21.17 -2.27
N LEU A 864 9.38 -20.24 -3.17
CA LEU A 864 10.75 -20.03 -3.67
C LEU A 864 11.66 -19.46 -2.57
N LEU A 865 11.15 -18.54 -1.75
CA LEU A 865 11.90 -17.96 -0.63
C LEU A 865 12.26 -19.00 0.43
N VAL A 866 11.35 -19.91 0.77
CA VAL A 866 11.63 -20.99 1.74
C VAL A 866 12.67 -21.96 1.18
N LYS A 867 12.57 -22.32 -0.10
CA LYS A 867 13.55 -23.18 -0.79
C LYS A 867 14.96 -22.57 -0.86
N ILE A 868 15.08 -21.24 -0.84
CA ILE A 868 16.37 -20.51 -0.92
C ILE A 868 16.93 -20.19 0.48
N LEU A 869 16.09 -19.76 1.43
CA LEU A 869 16.55 -19.26 2.73
C LEU A 869 17.02 -20.38 3.67
N VAL A 870 16.43 -21.58 3.58
CA VAL A 870 16.80 -22.72 4.44
C VAL A 870 18.23 -23.23 4.14
N PRO A 871 18.64 -23.43 2.86
CA PRO A 871 20.03 -23.76 2.53
C PRO A 871 21.05 -22.68 2.94
N ILE A 872 20.69 -21.40 2.79
CA ILE A 872 21.56 -20.27 3.16
C ILE A 872 21.79 -20.24 4.67
N ALA A 873 20.75 -20.43 5.48
CA ALA A 873 20.87 -20.50 6.93
C ALA A 873 21.75 -21.67 7.39
N ALA A 874 21.64 -22.83 6.74
CA ALA A 874 22.49 -23.98 7.01
C ALA A 874 23.97 -23.72 6.65
N LEU A 875 24.23 -23.07 5.51
CA LEU A 875 25.57 -22.66 5.07
C LEU A 875 26.23 -21.67 6.03
N ILE A 876 25.47 -20.70 6.54
CA ILE A 876 25.97 -19.72 7.52
C ILE A 876 26.34 -20.40 8.85
N LEU A 877 25.56 -21.40 9.30
CA LEU A 877 25.87 -22.16 10.52
C LEU A 877 27.13 -23.03 10.36
N VAL A 878 27.35 -23.61 9.19
CA VAL A 878 28.58 -24.37 8.87
C VAL A 878 29.79 -23.43 8.78
N ALA A 879 29.65 -22.29 8.10
CA ALA A 879 30.72 -21.29 8.02
C ALA A 879 31.06 -20.70 9.40
N GLY A 880 30.04 -20.43 10.24
CA GLY A 880 30.21 -19.95 11.60
C GLY A 880 30.92 -20.96 12.52
N SER A 881 30.60 -22.25 12.38
CA SER A 881 31.27 -23.31 13.14
C SER A 881 32.72 -23.53 12.69
N ILE A 882 33.00 -23.47 11.38
CA ILE A 882 34.38 -23.51 10.85
C ILE A 882 35.19 -22.30 11.33
N THR A 883 34.60 -21.10 11.31
CA THR A 883 35.25 -19.86 11.78
C THR A 883 35.51 -19.90 13.29
N CYS A 884 34.60 -20.48 14.07
CA CYS A 884 34.77 -20.72 15.51
C CYS A 884 35.90 -21.73 15.80
N CYS A 885 36.02 -22.79 15.00
CA CYS A 885 37.14 -23.74 15.08
C CYS A 885 38.48 -23.07 14.70
N TYR A 886 38.48 -22.20 13.68
CA TYR A 886 39.66 -21.49 13.22
C TYR A 886 40.13 -20.42 14.21
N SER A 887 39.21 -19.67 14.81
CA SER A 887 39.51 -18.64 15.83
C SER A 887 40.00 -19.26 17.14
N ARG A 888 39.46 -20.43 17.53
CA ARG A 888 39.95 -21.20 18.68
C ARG A 888 41.38 -21.73 18.48
N SER A 889 41.79 -22.01 17.24
CA SER A 889 43.19 -22.37 16.91
C SER A 889 44.16 -21.18 16.99
N ARG A 890 43.69 -19.95 16.77
CA ARG A 890 44.49 -18.72 16.83
C ARG A 890 44.62 -18.16 18.24
N VAL A 891 43.59 -18.26 19.08
CA VAL A 891 43.63 -17.82 20.48
C VAL A 891 44.62 -18.65 21.31
N LEU A 892 44.83 -19.92 20.99
CA LEU A 892 45.87 -20.75 21.63
C LEU A 892 47.30 -20.39 21.20
N LYS A 893 47.48 -19.69 20.07
CA LYS A 893 48.80 -19.22 19.58
C LYS A 893 49.14 -17.79 20.02
N ALA A 894 48.21 -17.05 20.61
CA ALA A 894 48.36 -15.62 20.92
C ALA A 894 48.58 -15.29 22.42
N ILE A 895 48.77 -16.28 23.30
CA ILE A 895 49.04 -16.05 24.75
C ILE A 895 50.54 -15.73 25.03
N GLY A 896 51.36 -15.57 23.99
CA GLY A 896 52.78 -15.24 24.13
C GLY A 896 53.16 -13.86 23.58
N LYS A 897 52.63 -12.77 24.17
CA LYS A 897 53.29 -11.45 24.33
C LYS A 897 52.28 -10.38 24.77
N ILE A 898 52.59 -9.72 25.88
CA ILE A 898 51.84 -8.62 26.53
C ILE A 898 52.52 -7.28 26.23
N SER A 899 51.74 -6.19 26.36
CA SER A 899 52.09 -4.78 26.68
C SER A 899 52.12 -3.81 25.48
N LEU A 900 51.57 -2.58 25.48
CA LEU A 900 50.92 -1.70 26.48
C LEU A 900 50.27 -0.50 25.70
N HIS A 901 49.34 0.21 26.36
CA HIS A 901 48.85 1.60 26.12
C HIS A 901 47.58 1.91 25.27
N GLU A 902 46.46 2.02 26.01
CA GLU A 902 45.39 3.05 26.09
C GLU A 902 44.67 3.74 24.90
N VAL A 903 43.33 3.68 25.04
CA VAL A 903 42.27 4.71 24.87
C VAL A 903 41.76 5.04 23.45
N GLY A 904 40.46 4.75 23.23
CA GLY A 904 39.64 5.37 22.19
C GLY A 904 38.42 4.56 21.76
N SER A 905 37.25 4.90 22.28
CA SER A 905 35.95 4.25 22.06
C SER A 905 35.24 4.76 20.79
N LYS A 906 34.78 3.88 19.87
CA LYS A 906 33.37 3.73 19.39
C LYS A 906 33.16 3.10 17.99
N SER A 907 32.09 2.31 17.95
CA SER A 907 31.15 1.93 16.86
C SER A 907 31.65 1.14 15.64
N SER A 908 31.41 -0.18 15.70
CA SER A 908 31.52 -1.14 14.61
C SER A 908 30.29 -1.15 13.71
N GLY A 909 30.48 -0.90 12.42
CA GLY A 909 29.45 -1.10 11.38
C GLY A 909 29.89 -0.86 9.92
N VAL A 910 31.15 -0.49 9.65
CA VAL A 910 31.61 -0.06 8.30
C VAL A 910 32.81 -0.86 7.76
N GLU A 911 33.35 -1.84 8.49
CA GLU A 911 34.69 -2.36 8.18
C GLU A 911 34.89 -3.27 6.94
N ASN A 912 33.87 -3.60 6.13
CA ASN A 912 34.04 -4.59 5.05
C ASN A 912 34.07 -4.05 3.59
N PHE A 913 34.34 -2.77 3.35
CA PHE A 913 34.64 -2.28 1.97
C PHE A 913 36.13 -2.24 1.61
N ASN A 914 37.03 -2.45 2.58
CA ASN A 914 38.48 -2.31 2.36
C ASN A 914 39.19 -3.50 1.69
N SER A 915 38.52 -4.63 1.43
CA SER A 915 39.19 -5.85 0.96
C SER A 915 39.01 -6.19 -0.52
N ASN A 916 38.08 -5.57 -1.27
CA ASN A 916 37.71 -6.03 -2.62
C ASN A 916 37.68 -4.96 -3.74
N ALA A 917 38.01 -3.69 -3.49
CA ALA A 917 38.04 -2.65 -4.52
C ALA A 917 39.36 -1.85 -4.47
N PRO A 918 40.39 -2.21 -5.25
CA PRO A 918 41.76 -1.66 -5.09
C PRO A 918 41.93 -0.17 -5.42
N ASN A 919 40.91 0.53 -5.92
CA ASN A 919 41.03 1.90 -6.49
C ASN A 919 40.10 2.98 -5.89
N LEU A 920 39.24 2.67 -4.91
CA LEU A 920 38.34 3.68 -4.30
C LEU A 920 38.89 4.17 -2.96
N ARG A 921 38.92 5.50 -2.78
CA ARG A 921 39.35 6.13 -1.52
C ARG A 921 38.17 6.33 -0.57
N VAL A 922 38.33 5.98 0.69
CA VAL A 922 37.39 6.37 1.75
C VAL A 922 37.77 7.78 2.22
N PHE A 923 36.85 8.73 2.08
CA PHE A 923 37.03 10.11 2.53
C PHE A 923 36.36 10.31 3.89
N SER A 924 37.00 11.09 4.77
CA SER A 924 36.37 11.51 6.02
C SER A 924 35.40 12.67 5.79
N PHE A 925 34.39 12.80 6.65
CA PHE A 925 33.46 13.92 6.59
C PHE A 925 34.20 15.25 6.75
N ALA A 926 35.21 15.30 7.62
CA ALA A 926 36.03 16.49 7.82
C ALA A 926 36.78 16.91 6.55
N GLU A 927 37.36 15.95 5.82
CA GLU A 927 38.05 16.22 4.56
C GLU A 927 37.10 16.78 3.49
N ILE A 928 35.91 16.18 3.36
CA ILE A 928 34.90 16.64 2.41
C ILE A 928 34.32 18.00 2.80
N LYS A 929 34.07 18.22 4.09
CA LYS A 929 33.60 19.49 4.63
C LYS A 929 34.61 20.60 4.35
N GLU A 930 35.90 20.36 4.54
CA GLU A 930 36.97 21.31 4.19
C GLU A 930 37.02 21.55 2.68
N ALA A 931 37.04 20.47 1.88
CA ALA A 931 37.15 20.54 0.42
C ALA A 931 36.00 21.32 -0.22
N THR A 932 34.79 21.24 0.35
CA THR A 932 33.58 21.92 -0.15
C THR A 932 33.34 23.29 0.49
N ASN A 933 34.27 23.80 1.30
CA ASN A 933 34.10 25.01 2.10
C ASN A 933 32.80 24.97 2.94
N ASN A 934 32.68 23.95 3.79
CA ASN A 934 31.52 23.68 4.62
C ASN A 934 30.20 23.54 3.84
N PHE A 935 30.25 22.86 2.68
CA PHE A 935 29.09 22.75 1.76
C PHE A 935 28.49 24.11 1.41
N SER A 936 29.34 25.11 1.17
CA SER A 936 28.90 26.47 0.82
C SER A 936 27.97 26.45 -0.39
N PHE A 937 26.96 27.31 -0.36
CA PHE A 937 26.05 27.51 -1.48
C PHE A 937 26.80 27.92 -2.76
N GLU A 938 27.90 28.67 -2.64
CA GLU A 938 28.75 29.07 -3.76
C GLU A 938 29.40 27.88 -4.49
N ASN A 939 29.61 26.78 -3.76
CA ASN A 939 30.15 25.54 -4.30
C ASN A 939 29.05 24.58 -4.77
N LYS A 940 27.77 24.93 -4.67
CA LYS A 940 26.68 24.05 -5.12
C LYS A 940 26.63 24.02 -6.65
N LEU A 941 26.80 22.83 -7.21
CA LEU A 941 26.75 22.59 -8.66
C LEU A 941 25.33 22.34 -9.17
N GLY A 942 24.48 21.74 -8.34
CA GLY A 942 23.08 21.42 -8.65
C GLY A 942 22.42 20.61 -7.54
N GLU A 943 21.12 20.34 -7.68
CA GLU A 943 20.34 19.50 -6.77
C GLU A 943 19.24 18.78 -7.56
N GLY A 944 19.06 17.48 -7.29
CA GLY A 944 18.00 16.66 -7.88
C GLY A 944 17.43 15.66 -6.85
N GLY A 945 16.65 14.67 -7.28
CA GLY A 945 15.97 13.71 -6.40
C GLY A 945 16.88 12.91 -5.43
N PHE A 946 18.18 12.85 -5.72
CA PHE A 946 19.17 12.16 -4.87
C PHE A 946 19.89 13.09 -3.88
N GLY A 947 19.66 14.40 -3.94
CA GLY A 947 20.28 15.40 -3.07
C GLY A 947 21.23 16.37 -3.80
N PRO A 948 21.84 17.32 -3.05
CA PRO A 948 22.70 18.35 -3.61
C PRO A 948 24.09 17.83 -4.00
N VAL A 949 24.65 18.41 -5.07
CA VAL A 949 26.01 18.16 -5.55
C VAL A 949 26.85 19.40 -5.36
N TYR A 950 28.04 19.26 -4.78
CA TYR A 950 28.97 20.36 -4.50
C TYR A 950 30.29 20.20 -5.25
N LYS A 951 30.90 21.30 -5.65
CA LYS A 951 32.30 21.37 -6.08
C LYS A 951 33.16 21.32 -4.83
N GLY A 952 34.14 20.42 -4.83
CA GLY A 952 35.17 20.33 -3.81
C GLY A 952 36.56 20.50 -4.41
N LYS A 953 37.52 20.96 -3.61
CA LYS A 953 38.94 20.99 -3.97
C LYS A 953 39.75 20.26 -2.91
N SER A 954 40.51 19.24 -3.32
CA SER A 954 41.35 18.48 -2.39
C SER A 954 42.50 19.34 -1.88
N ARG A 955 43.14 18.92 -0.78
CA ARG A 955 44.38 19.58 -0.28
C ARG A 955 45.53 19.58 -1.29
N LYS A 956 45.49 18.68 -2.28
CA LYS A 956 46.45 18.61 -3.39
C LYS A 956 46.05 19.48 -4.59
N GLY A 957 44.91 20.18 -4.51
CA GLY A 957 44.41 21.07 -5.56
C GLY A 957 43.51 20.41 -6.60
N GLU A 958 43.22 19.11 -6.47
CA GLU A 958 42.37 18.37 -7.42
C GLU A 958 40.89 18.73 -7.22
N GLU A 959 40.19 19.06 -8.30
CA GLU A 959 38.77 19.37 -8.27
C GLU A 959 37.93 18.08 -8.29
N MET A 960 36.88 18.05 -7.47
CA MET A 960 35.97 16.90 -7.34
C MET A 960 34.51 17.35 -7.26
N ALA A 961 33.59 16.45 -7.59
CA ALA A 961 32.16 16.65 -7.38
C ALA A 961 31.68 15.75 -6.24
N VAL A 962 31.04 16.33 -5.24
CA VAL A 962 30.56 15.66 -4.02
C VAL A 962 29.04 15.60 -4.07
N LYS A 963 28.48 14.43 -4.38
CA LYS A 963 27.04 14.15 -4.35
C LYS A 963 26.68 13.71 -2.93
N ARG A 964 25.99 14.58 -2.18
CA ARG A 964 25.55 14.30 -0.81
C ARG A 964 24.12 13.75 -0.86
N LEU A 965 23.95 12.50 -0.44
CA LEU A 965 22.65 11.85 -0.52
C LEU A 965 21.67 12.40 0.53
N SER A 966 20.43 12.65 0.11
CA SER A 966 19.39 13.18 1.00
C SER A 966 18.99 12.20 2.12
N LYS A 967 18.82 12.72 3.34
CA LYS A 967 18.32 11.96 4.51
C LYS A 967 16.84 11.56 4.39
N THR A 968 16.08 12.21 3.51
CA THR A 968 14.62 11.99 3.33
C THR A 968 14.27 10.99 2.23
N SER A 969 15.28 10.45 1.53
CA SER A 969 15.07 9.46 0.47
C SER A 969 14.81 8.07 1.06
N ASN A 970 13.58 7.56 0.89
CA ASN A 970 13.19 6.18 1.23
C ASN A 970 13.93 5.11 0.38
N GLN A 971 14.79 5.50 -0.56
CA GLN A 971 15.47 4.62 -1.53
C GLN A 971 17.02 4.69 -1.46
N GLY A 972 17.59 5.66 -0.72
CA GLY A 972 19.02 6.02 -0.78
C GLY A 972 20.07 4.98 -0.36
N PRO A 973 19.84 4.05 0.60
CA PRO A 973 20.87 3.09 1.00
C PRO A 973 21.21 2.04 -0.07
N GLU A 974 20.20 1.49 -0.75
CA GLU A 974 20.41 0.46 -1.79
C GLU A 974 21.06 1.05 -3.03
N GLU A 975 20.62 2.25 -3.44
CA GLU A 975 21.15 2.96 -4.58
C GLU A 975 22.60 3.41 -4.35
N PHE A 976 22.92 3.88 -3.14
CA PHE A 976 24.30 4.17 -2.74
C PHE A 976 25.20 2.93 -2.83
N ILE A 977 24.76 1.80 -2.26
CA ILE A 977 25.54 0.55 -2.30
C ILE A 977 25.71 0.09 -3.76
N ASN A 978 24.65 0.20 -4.57
CA ASN A 978 24.67 -0.18 -5.97
C ASN A 978 25.65 0.68 -6.77
N GLU A 979 25.59 2.01 -6.59
CA GLU A 979 26.44 2.97 -7.27
C GLU A 979 27.91 2.77 -6.89
N VAL A 980 28.24 2.61 -5.59
CA VAL A 980 29.60 2.28 -5.13
C VAL A 980 30.07 0.95 -5.72
N THR A 981 29.24 -0.10 -5.70
CA THR A 981 29.63 -1.45 -6.13
C THR A 981 29.88 -1.54 -7.63
N LEU A 982 29.04 -0.88 -8.44
CA LEU A 982 29.14 -0.90 -9.89
C LEU A 982 30.26 0.02 -10.39
N THR A 983 30.31 1.28 -9.95
CA THR A 983 31.34 2.22 -10.41
C THR A 983 32.74 1.85 -9.93
N ALA A 984 32.88 1.10 -8.83
CA ALA A 984 34.16 0.48 -8.45
C ALA A 984 34.73 -0.47 -9.51
N LYS A 985 33.85 -1.15 -10.26
CA LYS A 985 34.19 -2.22 -11.21
C LYS A 985 34.17 -1.75 -12.67
N LEU A 986 33.53 -0.62 -12.95
CA LEU A 986 33.36 -0.08 -14.30
C LEU A 986 34.37 1.06 -14.52
N GLN A 987 35.22 0.91 -15.54
CA GLN A 987 36.20 1.92 -15.91
C GLN A 987 36.24 2.06 -17.43
N HIS A 988 35.81 3.20 -17.93
CA HIS A 988 35.81 3.52 -19.35
C HIS A 988 35.86 5.04 -19.56
N VAL A 989 36.44 5.50 -20.66
CA VAL A 989 36.64 6.94 -20.95
C VAL A 989 35.31 7.72 -21.01
N ASN A 990 34.23 7.07 -21.47
CA ASN A 990 32.88 7.64 -21.54
C ASN A 990 31.98 7.32 -20.33
N LEU A 991 32.55 6.92 -19.20
CA LEU A 991 31.82 6.79 -17.92
C LEU A 991 32.40 7.77 -16.89
N ALA A 992 31.54 8.33 -16.05
CA ALA A 992 31.96 9.20 -14.95
C ALA A 992 32.66 8.38 -13.86
N ARG A 993 33.91 8.73 -13.55
CA ARG A 993 34.72 7.95 -12.61
C ARG A 993 34.43 8.34 -11.15
N LEU A 994 34.07 7.34 -10.35
CA LEU A 994 33.98 7.48 -8.90
C LEU A 994 35.40 7.47 -8.31
N LEU A 995 35.75 8.52 -7.57
CA LEU A 995 37.03 8.66 -6.86
C LEU A 995 36.98 8.00 -5.48
N GLY A 996 35.80 7.99 -4.85
CA GLY A 996 35.63 7.49 -3.51
C GLY A 996 34.27 7.79 -2.91
N PHE A 997 34.13 7.49 -1.62
CA PHE A 997 32.88 7.69 -0.87
C PHE A 997 33.15 8.07 0.60
N CYS A 998 32.13 8.62 1.25
CA CYS A 998 32.11 8.90 2.69
C CYS A 998 30.85 8.29 3.31
N THR A 999 31.02 7.58 4.44
CA THR A 999 29.94 6.97 5.24
C THR A 999 30.07 7.29 6.73
N GLU A 1000 30.77 8.36 7.10
CA GLU A 1000 30.95 8.75 8.51
C GLU A 1000 29.65 9.31 9.11
N GLY A 1001 29.25 8.79 10.27
CA GLY A 1001 28.02 9.18 10.94
C GLY A 1001 26.76 8.77 10.15
N GLU A 1002 25.85 9.71 9.93
CA GLU A 1002 24.66 9.53 9.09
C GLU A 1002 24.85 10.02 7.64
N GLU A 1003 26.06 10.45 7.28
CA GLU A 1003 26.33 11.11 6.01
C GLU A 1003 26.80 10.11 4.97
N LYS A 1004 26.05 9.98 3.86
CA LYS A 1004 26.41 9.16 2.70
C LYS A 1004 26.73 10.07 1.53
N MET A 1005 27.97 10.06 1.07
CA MET A 1005 28.42 10.93 -0.02
C MET A 1005 29.24 10.14 -1.05
N LEU A 1006 29.02 10.45 -2.31
CA LEU A 1006 29.78 9.92 -3.45
C LEU A 1006 30.67 11.03 -4.01
N ILE A 1007 31.94 10.71 -4.25
CA ILE A 1007 32.94 11.66 -4.75
C ILE A 1007 33.30 11.25 -6.17
N TYR A 1008 32.91 12.07 -7.14
CA TYR A 1008 33.20 11.92 -8.56
C TYR A 1008 34.30 12.88 -9.03
N GLU A 1009 34.90 12.56 -10.17
CA GLU A 1009 35.71 13.55 -10.88
C GLU A 1009 34.84 14.76 -11.31
N TYR A 1010 35.40 15.96 -11.25
CA TYR A 1010 34.64 17.17 -11.58
C TYR A 1010 34.46 17.34 -13.09
N MET A 1011 33.23 17.65 -13.52
CA MET A 1011 32.87 17.88 -14.93
C MET A 1011 32.68 19.38 -15.16
N PRO A 1012 33.66 20.09 -15.75
CA PRO A 1012 33.61 21.54 -15.88
C PRO A 1012 32.53 22.02 -16.85
N ASN A 1013 32.19 21.21 -17.85
CA ASN A 1013 31.17 21.53 -18.86
C ASN A 1013 29.79 20.95 -18.51
N LYS A 1014 29.51 20.65 -17.23
CA LYS A 1014 28.17 20.28 -16.74
C LYS A 1014 27.52 19.13 -17.54
N SER A 1015 26.20 19.10 -17.64
CA SER A 1015 25.40 18.06 -18.31
C SER A 1015 25.01 18.48 -19.73
N LEU A 1016 24.66 17.50 -20.57
CA LEU A 1016 24.30 17.73 -21.97
C LEU A 1016 22.99 18.54 -22.12
N ASP A 1017 22.02 18.34 -21.22
CA ASP A 1017 20.75 19.08 -21.20
C ASP A 1017 20.93 20.59 -20.95
N PHE A 1018 21.99 20.97 -20.23
CA PHE A 1018 22.38 22.36 -19.98
C PHE A 1018 22.67 23.12 -21.28
N TYR A 1019 23.12 22.42 -22.33
CA TYR A 1019 23.36 22.99 -23.65
C TYR A 1019 22.18 22.76 -24.58
N LEU A 1020 21.68 21.53 -24.69
CA LEU A 1020 20.66 21.16 -25.69
C LEU A 1020 19.38 21.99 -25.56
N PHE A 1021 18.90 22.26 -24.34
CA PHE A 1021 17.59 22.88 -24.14
C PHE A 1021 17.62 24.38 -23.86
N ASP A 1022 18.80 25.00 -23.94
CA ASP A 1022 18.96 26.45 -23.81
C ASP A 1022 19.13 27.06 -25.21
N LEU A 1023 18.28 28.04 -25.52
CA LEU A 1023 18.20 28.65 -26.85
C LEU A 1023 19.52 29.29 -27.30
N THR A 1024 20.35 29.73 -26.36
CA THR A 1024 21.66 30.35 -26.62
C THR A 1024 22.77 29.31 -26.56
N ARG A 1025 22.74 28.42 -25.57
CA ARG A 1025 23.85 27.49 -25.33
C ARG A 1025 23.90 26.34 -26.35
N ARG A 1026 22.79 26.00 -27.01
CA ARG A 1026 22.75 24.97 -28.05
C ARG A 1026 23.71 25.23 -29.21
N TYR A 1027 24.03 26.51 -29.48
CA TYR A 1027 25.00 26.92 -30.50
C TYR A 1027 26.45 26.56 -30.16
N PHE A 1028 26.77 26.25 -28.89
CA PHE A 1028 28.09 25.72 -28.54
C PHE A 1028 28.26 24.26 -28.96
N LEU A 1029 27.15 23.54 -29.19
CA LEU A 1029 27.11 22.18 -29.70
C LEU A 1029 26.86 22.18 -31.21
N ASP A 1030 27.89 22.53 -31.97
CA ASP A 1030 27.89 22.32 -33.42
C ASP A 1030 27.74 20.82 -33.77
N TRP A 1031 27.49 20.54 -35.05
CA TRP A 1031 27.26 19.18 -35.52
C TRP A 1031 28.43 18.23 -35.22
N THR A 1032 29.67 18.71 -35.34
CA THR A 1032 30.86 17.90 -35.08
C THR A 1032 30.92 17.45 -33.62
N LYS A 1033 30.64 18.37 -32.68
CA LYS A 1033 30.57 18.05 -31.25
C LYS A 1033 29.41 17.11 -30.94
N ARG A 1034 28.24 17.30 -31.55
CA ARG A 1034 27.08 16.40 -31.33
C ARG A 1034 27.38 14.98 -31.81
N ILE A 1035 28.05 14.81 -32.95
CA ILE A 1035 28.51 13.49 -33.41
C ILE A 1035 29.49 12.87 -32.42
N ALA A 1036 30.51 13.62 -31.97
CA ALA A 1036 31.44 13.10 -30.97
C ALA A 1036 30.74 12.70 -29.65
N ILE A 1037 29.69 13.43 -29.26
CA ILE A 1037 28.85 13.10 -28.11
C ILE A 1037 28.04 11.82 -28.36
N ILE A 1038 27.40 11.69 -29.53
CA ILE A 1038 26.65 10.49 -29.91
C ILE A 1038 27.56 9.27 -29.89
N GLU A 1039 28.72 9.36 -30.55
CA GLU A 1039 29.72 8.29 -30.60
C GLU A 1039 30.21 7.89 -29.21
N GLY A 1040 30.53 8.87 -28.36
CA GLY A 1040 30.98 8.60 -26.99
C GLY A 1040 29.91 7.94 -26.12
N ILE A 1041 28.63 8.33 -26.24
CA ILE A 1041 27.52 7.66 -25.55
C ILE A 1041 27.38 6.22 -26.06
N THR A 1042 27.45 6.01 -27.38
CA THR A 1042 27.40 4.68 -28.00
C THR A 1042 28.54 3.79 -27.50
N GLN A 1043 29.78 4.29 -27.43
CA GLN A 1043 30.91 3.54 -26.88
C GLN A 1043 30.74 3.22 -25.39
N GLY A 1044 30.22 4.16 -24.60
CA GLY A 1044 29.91 3.94 -23.19
C GLY A 1044 28.89 2.82 -22.98
N LEU A 1045 27.78 2.82 -23.74
CA LEU A 1045 26.76 1.77 -23.68
C LEU A 1045 27.28 0.42 -24.17
N LEU A 1046 28.04 0.41 -25.26
CA LEU A 1046 28.71 -0.79 -25.76
C LEU A 1046 29.61 -1.44 -24.70
N TYR A 1047 30.40 -0.62 -23.99
CA TYR A 1047 31.22 -1.11 -22.91
C TYR A 1047 30.37 -1.74 -21.79
N LEU A 1048 29.29 -1.08 -21.38
CA LEU A 1048 28.40 -1.58 -20.33
C LEU A 1048 27.74 -2.91 -20.69
N GLN A 1049 27.32 -3.08 -21.94
CA GLN A 1049 26.56 -4.23 -22.40
C GLN A 1049 27.43 -5.41 -22.84
N GLU A 1050 28.53 -5.16 -23.56
CA GLU A 1050 29.30 -6.20 -24.25
C GLU A 1050 30.71 -6.43 -23.65
N TYR A 1051 31.42 -5.35 -23.32
CA TYR A 1051 32.87 -5.43 -23.01
C TYR A 1051 33.21 -5.45 -21.52
N SER A 1052 32.25 -5.18 -20.65
CA SER A 1052 32.39 -5.30 -19.20
C SER A 1052 32.33 -6.78 -18.76
N ASN A 1053 32.71 -7.05 -17.51
CA ASN A 1053 32.67 -8.41 -16.94
C ASN A 1053 31.23 -8.91 -16.69
N PHE A 1054 30.26 -8.01 -16.64
CA PHE A 1054 28.84 -8.26 -16.39
C PHE A 1054 28.03 -7.35 -17.29
N THR A 1055 26.99 -7.85 -17.95
CA THR A 1055 26.10 -6.99 -18.73
C THR A 1055 25.41 -6.01 -17.79
N ILE A 1056 25.70 -4.71 -17.96
CA ILE A 1056 25.12 -3.64 -17.14
C ILE A 1056 24.01 -2.95 -17.93
N ILE A 1057 22.81 -2.95 -17.36
CA ILE A 1057 21.67 -2.16 -17.86
C ILE A 1057 21.54 -0.93 -16.98
N HIS A 1058 21.71 0.27 -17.54
CA HIS A 1058 21.72 1.55 -16.83
C HIS A 1058 20.34 1.94 -16.31
N ARG A 1059 19.30 1.81 -17.14
CA ARG A 1059 17.89 2.11 -16.83
C ARG A 1059 17.53 3.57 -16.48
N ASP A 1060 18.45 4.51 -16.66
CA ASP A 1060 18.19 5.94 -16.46
C ASP A 1060 19.03 6.81 -17.40
N LEU A 1061 19.18 6.34 -18.65
CA LEU A 1061 19.92 7.07 -19.67
C LEU A 1061 19.07 8.25 -20.17
N LYS A 1062 19.55 9.49 -19.95
CA LYS A 1062 18.89 10.74 -20.32
C LYS A 1062 19.91 11.87 -20.45
N ALA A 1063 19.54 12.98 -21.10
CA ALA A 1063 20.45 14.10 -21.36
C ALA A 1063 21.07 14.70 -20.07
N SER A 1064 20.34 14.74 -18.96
CA SER A 1064 20.87 15.26 -17.68
C SER A 1064 21.87 14.33 -16.98
N ASN A 1065 21.90 13.05 -17.37
CA ASN A 1065 22.86 12.05 -16.86
C ASN A 1065 24.08 11.88 -17.78
N ILE A 1066 24.17 12.62 -18.90
CA ILE A 1066 25.36 12.72 -19.74
C ILE A 1066 26.14 13.98 -19.33
N LEU A 1067 27.27 13.80 -18.65
CA LEU A 1067 28.15 14.89 -18.25
C LEU A 1067 29.23 15.14 -19.30
N LEU A 1068 29.73 16.36 -19.37
CA LEU A 1068 30.75 16.79 -20.34
C LEU A 1068 32.04 17.18 -19.61
N ASP A 1069 33.15 16.55 -20.00
CA ASP A 1069 34.47 16.88 -19.50
C ASP A 1069 35.03 18.18 -20.10
N SER A 1070 36.27 18.56 -19.74
CA SER A 1070 36.93 19.78 -20.25
C SER A 1070 37.08 19.83 -21.77
N GLU A 1071 37.07 18.68 -22.45
CA GLU A 1071 37.19 18.57 -23.91
C GLU A 1071 35.82 18.41 -24.59
N MET A 1072 34.71 18.61 -23.87
CA MET A 1072 33.33 18.40 -24.35
C MET A 1072 33.03 16.93 -24.70
N LYS A 1073 33.78 15.97 -24.18
CA LYS A 1073 33.52 14.54 -24.38
C LYS A 1073 32.47 14.04 -23.37
N PRO A 1074 31.56 13.14 -23.78
CA PRO A 1074 30.47 12.67 -22.94
C PRO A 1074 30.93 11.60 -21.94
N LYS A 1075 30.35 11.66 -20.74
CA LYS A 1075 30.49 10.67 -19.67
C LYS A 1075 29.12 10.32 -19.10
N ILE A 1076 28.74 9.06 -19.20
CA ILE A 1076 27.51 8.52 -18.61
C ILE A 1076 27.67 8.45 -17.09
N SER A 1077 26.66 8.91 -16.35
CA SER A 1077 26.65 9.03 -14.90
C SER A 1077 25.33 8.55 -14.27
N ASP A 1078 25.30 8.43 -12.95
CA ASP A 1078 24.15 8.00 -12.14
C ASP A 1078 23.73 6.52 -12.30
N PHE A 1079 24.57 5.63 -11.78
CA PHE A 1079 24.36 4.18 -11.78
C PHE A 1079 23.46 3.69 -10.63
N GLY A 1080 22.79 4.58 -9.90
CA GLY A 1080 22.02 4.23 -8.69
C GLY A 1080 20.96 3.13 -8.90
N ILE A 1081 20.33 3.08 -10.09
CA ILE A 1081 19.39 2.01 -10.48
C ILE A 1081 19.90 1.06 -11.56
N ALA A 1082 21.18 1.11 -11.90
CA ALA A 1082 21.74 0.16 -12.85
C ALA A 1082 21.65 -1.28 -12.30
N ARG A 1083 21.56 -2.26 -13.19
CA ARG A 1083 21.49 -3.69 -12.84
C ARG A 1083 22.56 -4.45 -13.60
N ALA A 1084 23.28 -5.33 -12.89
CA ALA A 1084 24.31 -6.19 -13.44
C ALA A 1084 23.80 -7.62 -13.61
N PHE A 1085 24.06 -8.20 -14.76
CA PHE A 1085 23.67 -9.57 -15.15
C PHE A 1085 24.92 -10.40 -15.48
N GLN A 1086 24.82 -11.72 -15.27
CA GLN A 1086 25.81 -12.62 -15.87
C GLN A 1086 25.62 -12.60 -17.39
N LYS A 1087 26.70 -12.79 -18.16
CA LYS A 1087 26.66 -12.66 -19.64
C LYS A 1087 25.66 -13.61 -20.33
N ASP A 1088 25.26 -14.68 -19.68
CA ASP A 1088 24.31 -15.67 -20.21
C ASP A 1088 22.83 -15.33 -19.92
N GLU A 1089 22.54 -14.30 -19.14
CA GLU A 1089 21.18 -13.84 -18.82
C GLU A 1089 20.74 -12.75 -19.80
N VAL A 1090 19.67 -13.02 -20.56
CA VAL A 1090 19.23 -12.14 -21.67
C VAL A 1090 18.15 -11.14 -21.25
N GLU A 1091 17.35 -11.46 -20.24
CA GLU A 1091 16.23 -10.63 -19.76
C GLU A 1091 15.94 -10.85 -18.27
N ALA A 1092 15.34 -9.84 -17.63
CA ALA A 1092 14.85 -9.95 -16.26
C ALA A 1092 13.53 -9.18 -16.05
N SER A 1093 12.77 -9.59 -15.04
CA SER A 1093 11.50 -8.95 -14.66
C SER A 1093 11.58 -8.31 -13.28
N THR A 1094 10.84 -7.23 -13.09
CA THR A 1094 10.72 -6.55 -11.79
C THR A 1094 9.29 -6.04 -11.60
N GLY A 1095 8.79 -6.17 -10.37
CA GLY A 1095 7.49 -5.60 -9.97
C GLY A 1095 7.56 -4.13 -9.57
N ARG A 1096 8.74 -3.49 -9.65
CA ARG A 1096 8.95 -2.08 -9.34
C ARG A 1096 9.48 -1.36 -10.58
N ILE A 1097 8.64 -0.52 -11.17
CA ILE A 1097 9.00 0.31 -12.33
C ILE A 1097 9.78 1.53 -11.83
N VAL A 1098 11.03 1.65 -12.29
CA VAL A 1098 11.92 2.80 -12.02
C VAL A 1098 12.52 3.31 -13.33
N GLY A 1099 12.89 4.59 -13.36
CA GLY A 1099 13.47 5.25 -14.53
C GLY A 1099 12.77 6.57 -14.81
N THR A 1100 13.34 7.38 -15.71
CA THR A 1100 12.78 8.70 -16.03
C THR A 1100 11.69 8.62 -17.10
N TYR A 1101 10.50 9.14 -16.79
CA TYR A 1101 9.36 9.17 -17.70
C TYR A 1101 9.74 9.76 -19.08
N GLY A 1102 9.27 9.11 -20.15
CA GLY A 1102 9.61 9.47 -21.54
C GLY A 1102 10.88 8.81 -22.09
N TYR A 1103 11.74 8.21 -21.25
CA TYR A 1103 12.87 7.37 -21.68
C TYR A 1103 12.65 5.88 -21.40
N VAL A 1104 11.57 5.55 -20.69
CA VAL A 1104 11.22 4.19 -20.30
C VAL A 1104 10.51 3.47 -21.47
N PRO A 1105 10.99 2.29 -21.89
CA PRO A 1105 10.40 1.54 -22.99
C PRO A 1105 9.06 0.89 -22.63
N PRO A 1106 8.14 0.71 -23.59
CA PRO A 1106 6.78 0.24 -23.34
C PRO A 1106 6.70 -1.16 -22.71
N GLU A 1107 7.57 -2.10 -23.09
CA GLU A 1107 7.57 -3.46 -22.53
C GLU A 1107 7.92 -3.49 -21.03
N TYR A 1108 8.77 -2.55 -20.58
CA TYR A 1108 9.06 -2.39 -19.16
C TYR A 1108 7.86 -1.83 -18.42
N VAL A 1109 7.16 -0.85 -19.01
CA VAL A 1109 5.93 -0.27 -18.43
C VAL A 1109 4.80 -1.29 -18.36
N ARG A 1110 4.60 -2.11 -19.39
CA ARG A 1110 3.47 -3.06 -19.45
C ARG A 1110 3.70 -4.34 -18.66
N ARG A 1111 4.94 -4.86 -18.65
CA ARG A 1111 5.27 -6.20 -18.15
C ARG A 1111 6.36 -6.23 -17.08
N GLY A 1112 6.99 -5.09 -16.76
CA GLY A 1112 8.13 -5.02 -15.84
C GLY A 1112 9.41 -5.68 -16.36
N ILE A 1113 9.49 -5.97 -17.66
CA ILE A 1113 10.61 -6.68 -18.29
C ILE A 1113 11.66 -5.68 -18.78
N TYR A 1114 12.92 -5.93 -18.48
CA TYR A 1114 14.04 -5.14 -18.99
C TYR A 1114 15.20 -6.05 -19.43
N SER A 1115 15.86 -5.63 -20.49
CA SER A 1115 17.04 -6.25 -21.10
C SER A 1115 17.97 -5.15 -21.61
N MET A 1116 19.05 -5.50 -22.32
CA MET A 1116 19.90 -4.52 -23.00
C MET A 1116 19.09 -3.59 -23.94
N LYS A 1117 17.96 -4.06 -24.46
CA LYS A 1117 17.05 -3.28 -25.31
C LYS A 1117 16.37 -2.11 -24.58
N TYR A 1118 16.42 -2.07 -23.25
CA TYR A 1118 15.96 -0.92 -22.47
C TYR A 1118 16.81 0.31 -22.77
N ASP A 1119 18.13 0.20 -22.59
CA ASP A 1119 19.03 1.32 -22.79
C ASP A 1119 19.12 1.72 -24.27
N VAL A 1120 18.89 0.77 -25.20
CA VAL A 1120 18.75 1.05 -26.63
C VAL A 1120 17.57 1.99 -26.89
N PHE A 1121 16.41 1.73 -26.29
CA PHE A 1121 15.25 2.61 -26.41
C PHE A 1121 15.53 4.00 -25.83
N SER A 1122 16.08 4.06 -24.62
CA SER A 1122 16.45 5.33 -24.00
C SER A 1122 17.49 6.10 -24.83
N PHE A 1123 18.43 5.40 -25.47
CA PHE A 1123 19.40 5.99 -26.41
C PHE A 1123 18.72 6.56 -27.65
N GLY A 1124 17.73 5.86 -28.23
CA GLY A 1124 16.96 6.37 -29.38
C GLY A 1124 16.23 7.67 -29.06
N VAL A 1125 15.60 7.75 -27.89
CA VAL A 1125 14.97 8.98 -27.40
C VAL A 1125 16.01 10.10 -27.21
N LEU A 1126 17.13 9.80 -26.56
CA LEU A 1126 18.22 10.76 -26.36
C LEU A 1126 18.80 11.26 -27.69
N LEU A 1127 18.94 10.38 -28.69
CA LEU A 1127 19.43 10.74 -30.01
C LEU A 1127 18.49 11.71 -30.74
N LEU A 1128 17.16 11.50 -30.65
CA LEU A 1128 16.17 12.47 -31.17
C LEU A 1128 16.30 13.84 -30.51
N GLN A 1129 16.58 13.90 -29.21
CA GLN A 1129 16.81 15.15 -28.50
C GLN A 1129 18.12 15.82 -28.93
N ILE A 1130 19.19 15.05 -29.15
CA ILE A 1130 20.48 15.57 -29.60
C ILE A 1130 20.35 16.20 -30.98
N ILE A 1131 19.63 15.59 -31.93
CA ILE A 1131 19.53 16.14 -33.30
C ILE A 1131 18.52 17.29 -33.42
N SER A 1132 17.51 17.36 -32.55
CA SER A 1132 16.45 18.38 -32.60
C SER A 1132 16.60 19.52 -31.59
N SER A 1133 17.37 19.32 -30.51
CA SER A 1133 17.42 20.17 -29.31
C SER A 1133 16.05 20.37 -28.64
N ARG A 1134 15.11 19.43 -28.82
CA ARG A 1134 13.75 19.50 -28.24
C ARG A 1134 13.62 18.57 -27.04
N ARG A 1135 12.80 18.96 -26.06
CA ARG A 1135 12.49 18.14 -24.87
C ARG A 1135 11.40 17.12 -25.18
N ASN A 1136 11.39 15.98 -24.50
CA ASN A 1136 10.31 14.99 -24.65
C ASN A 1136 8.91 15.51 -24.29
N SER A 1137 8.81 16.57 -23.47
CA SER A 1137 7.55 17.15 -23.02
C SER A 1137 6.92 18.15 -24.00
N CYS A 1138 7.54 18.41 -25.16
CA CYS A 1138 6.96 19.33 -26.13
C CYS A 1138 5.91 18.63 -27.00
N THR A 1139 4.72 19.22 -27.10
CA THR A 1139 3.75 18.90 -28.14
C THR A 1139 4.22 19.51 -29.47
N CYS A 1140 4.30 18.70 -30.53
CA CYS A 1140 4.83 19.09 -31.83
C CYS A 1140 3.80 18.87 -32.96
N GLY A 1141 4.09 19.43 -34.14
CA GLY A 1141 3.23 19.35 -35.33
C GLY A 1141 2.29 20.55 -35.51
N LEU A 1142 1.66 20.66 -36.69
CA LEU A 1142 0.78 21.76 -37.08
C LEU A 1142 -0.43 21.95 -36.15
N SER A 1143 -0.83 20.89 -35.43
CA SER A 1143 -1.97 20.87 -34.50
C SER A 1143 -1.57 20.74 -33.02
N GLN A 1144 -0.27 20.73 -32.69
CA GLN A 1144 0.27 20.53 -31.33
C GLN A 1144 -0.27 19.27 -30.61
N ASN A 1145 -0.55 18.20 -31.34
CA ASN A 1145 -1.13 16.96 -30.79
C ASN A 1145 -0.18 15.75 -30.84
N LEU A 1146 1.02 15.88 -31.41
CA LEU A 1146 1.97 14.77 -31.52
C LEU A 1146 3.06 14.87 -30.44
N ASN A 1147 3.44 13.75 -29.86
CA ASN A 1147 4.63 13.68 -29.02
C ASN A 1147 5.92 13.70 -29.87
N LEU A 1148 7.10 13.91 -29.26
CA LEU A 1148 8.37 14.05 -29.99
C LEU A 1148 8.69 12.86 -30.90
N LEU A 1149 8.35 11.64 -30.48
CA LEU A 1149 8.63 10.39 -31.20
C LEU A 1149 7.72 10.27 -32.44
N GLU A 1150 6.44 10.57 -32.27
CA GLU A 1150 5.47 10.61 -33.38
C GLU A 1150 5.82 11.69 -34.40
N TYR A 1151 6.18 12.88 -33.93
CA TYR A 1151 6.54 13.99 -34.80
C TYR A 1151 7.80 13.69 -35.62
N ALA A 1152 8.80 13.02 -35.02
CA ALA A 1152 9.96 12.54 -35.75
C ALA A 1152 9.57 11.53 -36.84
N TYR A 1153 8.73 10.54 -36.50
CA TYR A 1153 8.31 9.52 -37.46
C TYR A 1153 7.53 10.09 -38.65
N GLU A 1154 6.55 10.98 -38.40
CA GLU A 1154 5.73 11.57 -39.49
C GLU A 1154 6.61 12.40 -40.44
N LEU A 1155 7.49 13.26 -39.91
CA LEU A 1155 8.42 14.03 -40.75
C LEU A 1155 9.39 13.14 -41.53
N TRP A 1156 9.90 12.07 -40.91
CA TRP A 1156 10.76 11.12 -41.62
C TRP A 1156 10.00 10.41 -42.75
N LYS A 1157 8.77 9.96 -42.50
CA LYS A 1157 7.90 9.27 -43.46
C LYS A 1157 7.52 10.17 -44.64
N GLU A 1158 7.25 11.46 -44.38
CA GLU A 1158 6.89 12.46 -45.40
C GLU A 1158 8.09 12.97 -46.22
N GLY A 1159 9.32 12.52 -45.91
CA GLY A 1159 10.54 13.02 -46.53
C GLY A 1159 10.93 14.43 -46.06
N GLU A 1160 10.30 14.93 -44.98
CA GLU A 1160 10.50 16.25 -44.40
C GLU A 1160 11.37 16.22 -43.12
N GLY A 1161 12.15 15.16 -42.91
CA GLY A 1161 12.96 14.95 -41.70
C GLY A 1161 13.90 16.11 -41.35
N MET A 1162 14.37 16.87 -42.33
CA MET A 1162 15.18 18.07 -42.11
C MET A 1162 14.48 19.15 -41.28
N ARG A 1163 13.14 19.22 -41.28
CA ARG A 1163 12.35 20.14 -40.42
C ARG A 1163 12.41 19.76 -38.94
N PHE A 1164 12.79 18.53 -38.63
CA PHE A 1164 12.94 18.05 -37.26
C PHE A 1164 14.25 18.54 -36.63
N MET A 1165 15.28 18.76 -37.46
CA MET A 1165 16.63 19.07 -37.01
C MET A 1165 16.71 20.45 -36.34
N ASP A 1166 17.66 20.60 -35.42
CA ASP A 1166 17.96 21.90 -34.82
C ASP A 1166 18.52 22.86 -35.90
N PRO A 1167 17.90 24.04 -36.11
CA PRO A 1167 18.38 25.01 -37.10
C PRO A 1167 19.81 25.52 -36.88
N SER A 1168 20.39 25.30 -35.70
CA SER A 1168 21.80 25.64 -35.40
C SER A 1168 22.82 24.65 -35.98
N LEU A 1169 22.36 23.54 -36.56
CA LEU A 1169 23.22 22.57 -37.24
C LEU A 1169 23.48 23.05 -38.68
N ASP A 1170 24.70 23.53 -38.95
CA ASP A 1170 25.14 23.88 -40.31
C ASP A 1170 25.27 22.60 -41.15
N ASP A 1171 24.32 22.38 -42.07
CA ASP A 1171 24.15 21.15 -42.85
C ASP A 1171 24.66 21.27 -44.30
N SER A 1172 25.60 22.17 -44.57
CA SER A 1172 26.12 22.35 -45.93
C SER A 1172 26.94 21.15 -46.47
N SER A 1173 27.32 20.18 -45.61
CA SER A 1173 28.21 19.07 -45.99
C SER A 1173 27.83 17.67 -45.46
N SER A 1174 26.70 17.47 -44.75
CA SER A 1174 26.45 16.20 -44.04
C SER A 1174 24.97 15.79 -43.86
N SER A 1175 24.07 16.21 -44.75
CA SER A 1175 22.62 15.98 -44.61
C SER A 1175 22.24 14.50 -44.51
N CYS A 1176 22.99 13.65 -45.22
CA CYS A 1176 22.85 12.19 -45.14
C CYS A 1176 23.14 11.62 -43.74
N LYS A 1177 24.06 12.21 -42.98
CA LYS A 1177 24.41 11.77 -41.61
C LYS A 1177 23.35 12.17 -40.59
N LEU A 1178 22.76 13.36 -40.73
CA LEU A 1178 21.64 13.81 -39.89
C LEU A 1178 20.42 12.91 -40.07
N MET A 1179 20.06 12.66 -41.33
CA MET A 1179 18.97 11.74 -41.66
C MET A 1179 19.26 10.31 -41.21
N GLY A 1180 20.53 9.87 -41.32
CA GLY A 1180 20.96 8.58 -40.79
C GLY A 1180 20.81 8.47 -39.26
N CYS A 1181 21.19 9.51 -38.52
CA CYS A 1181 21.00 9.56 -37.06
C CYS A 1181 19.51 9.51 -36.69
N MET A 1182 18.66 10.22 -37.43
CA MET A 1182 17.20 10.17 -37.24
C MET A 1182 16.65 8.76 -37.49
N GLN A 1183 17.07 8.11 -38.57
CA GLN A 1183 16.63 6.75 -38.89
C GLN A 1183 17.10 5.73 -37.83
N VAL A 1184 18.35 5.82 -37.37
CA VAL A 1184 18.87 4.99 -36.26
C VAL A 1184 18.06 5.24 -34.99
N ALA A 1185 17.76 6.50 -34.66
CA ALA A 1185 16.95 6.84 -33.49
C ALA A 1185 15.56 6.20 -33.56
N LEU A 1186 14.91 6.25 -34.73
CA LEU A 1186 13.60 5.62 -34.97
C LEU A 1186 13.67 4.09 -34.87
N LEU A 1187 14.74 3.45 -35.33
CA LEU A 1187 14.97 2.00 -35.15
C LEU A 1187 15.20 1.62 -33.68
N CYS A 1188 15.81 2.49 -32.89
CA CYS A 1188 16.03 2.27 -31.47
C CYS A 1188 14.74 2.37 -30.63
N ILE A 1189 13.74 3.15 -31.05
CA ILE A 1189 12.49 3.39 -30.28
C ILE A 1189 11.31 2.50 -30.70
N GLN A 1190 11.57 1.39 -31.41
CA GLN A 1190 10.53 0.47 -31.86
C GLN A 1190 9.75 -0.15 -30.70
N GLU A 1191 8.45 -0.40 -30.89
CA GLU A 1191 7.58 -0.96 -29.85
C GLU A 1191 8.08 -2.33 -29.38
N ASN A 1192 8.31 -3.24 -30.33
CA ASN A 1192 8.84 -4.55 -30.03
C ASN A 1192 10.36 -4.44 -29.77
N PRO A 1193 10.88 -4.85 -28.59
CA PRO A 1193 12.30 -4.84 -28.30
C PRO A 1193 13.13 -5.67 -29.28
N ASP A 1194 12.55 -6.71 -29.90
CA ASP A 1194 13.25 -7.56 -30.88
C ASP A 1194 13.55 -6.82 -32.19
N HIS A 1195 12.76 -5.81 -32.54
CA HIS A 1195 12.98 -4.98 -33.72
C HIS A 1195 14.03 -3.88 -33.49
N ARG A 1196 14.45 -3.65 -32.24
CA ARG A 1196 15.49 -2.67 -31.93
C ARG A 1196 16.87 -3.27 -32.22
N PRO A 1197 17.80 -2.53 -32.82
CA PRO A 1197 19.17 -2.99 -33.01
C PRO A 1197 19.88 -3.16 -31.65
N THR A 1198 20.94 -3.98 -31.63
CA THR A 1198 21.93 -4.00 -30.54
C THR A 1198 22.80 -2.74 -30.59
N MET A 1199 23.46 -2.37 -29.48
CA MET A 1199 24.35 -1.20 -29.50
C MET A 1199 25.56 -1.39 -30.45
N LEU A 1200 25.92 -2.64 -30.78
CA LEU A 1200 26.94 -2.97 -31.77
C LEU A 1200 26.47 -2.65 -33.20
N GLU A 1201 25.23 -3.03 -33.52
CA GLU A 1201 24.59 -2.67 -34.79
C GLU A 1201 24.39 -1.16 -34.88
N VAL A 1202 23.92 -0.50 -33.81
CA VAL A 1202 23.81 0.96 -33.74
C VAL A 1202 25.15 1.63 -34.03
N SER A 1203 26.24 1.18 -33.40
CA SER A 1203 27.57 1.73 -33.67
C SER A 1203 28.03 1.51 -35.10
N SER A 1204 27.62 0.42 -35.74
CA SER A 1204 27.97 0.10 -37.13
C SER A 1204 27.16 0.96 -38.11
N MET A 1205 25.87 1.16 -37.82
CA MET A 1205 24.96 2.02 -38.60
C MET A 1205 25.40 3.48 -38.55
N LEU A 1206 25.79 3.99 -37.37
CA LEU A 1206 26.24 5.39 -37.22
C LEU A 1206 27.59 5.67 -37.90
N LYS A 1207 28.44 4.64 -38.10
CA LYS A 1207 29.75 4.75 -38.76
C LYS A 1207 29.69 4.55 -40.27
N SER A 1208 28.64 3.88 -40.78
CA SER A 1208 28.52 3.55 -42.19
C SER A 1208 27.84 4.66 -42.98
N GLU A 1209 28.50 5.17 -44.01
CA GLU A 1209 27.92 6.18 -44.91
C GLU A 1209 27.07 5.55 -46.04
N THR A 1210 27.15 4.23 -46.25
CA THR A 1210 26.59 3.53 -47.43
C THR A 1210 25.77 2.26 -47.11
N ALA A 1211 25.55 1.90 -45.84
CA ALA A 1211 24.77 0.72 -45.50
C ALA A 1211 23.26 0.96 -45.71
N ALA A 1212 22.60 0.06 -46.44
CA ALA A 1212 21.14 0.07 -46.57
C ALA A 1212 20.51 -0.23 -45.20
N MET A 1213 19.96 0.80 -44.55
CA MET A 1213 19.28 0.68 -43.26
C MET A 1213 17.82 0.26 -43.44
N PRO A 1214 17.29 -0.63 -42.58
CA PRO A 1214 15.88 -1.00 -42.64
C PRO A 1214 14.98 0.21 -42.36
N ALA A 1215 13.81 0.24 -42.99
CA ALA A 1215 12.81 1.27 -42.74
C ALA A 1215 12.21 1.08 -41.32
N PRO A 1216 12.29 2.09 -40.43
CA PRO A 1216 11.64 2.03 -39.12
C PRO A 1216 10.13 1.88 -39.25
N LEU A 1217 9.52 1.09 -38.36
CA LEU A 1217 8.06 1.05 -38.21
C LEU A 1217 7.61 2.23 -37.33
N ARG A 1218 6.30 2.49 -37.35
CA ARG A 1218 5.69 3.53 -36.52
C ARG A 1218 5.98 3.24 -35.03
N PRO A 1219 6.52 4.20 -34.26
CA PRO A 1219 6.72 4.04 -32.81
C PRO A 1219 5.39 3.82 -32.08
N SER A 1220 5.39 3.01 -31.02
CA SER A 1220 4.21 2.89 -30.14
C SER A 1220 3.91 4.20 -29.41
N PHE A 1221 2.65 4.38 -29.01
CA PHE A 1221 2.02 5.58 -28.42
C PHE A 1221 1.25 6.48 -29.40
N SER A 1222 0.84 5.98 -30.57
CA SER A 1222 -0.13 6.71 -31.41
C SER A 1222 -1.57 6.44 -30.99
N ILE A 1223 -2.31 7.54 -30.76
CA ILE A 1223 -3.76 7.55 -30.50
C ILE A 1223 -4.55 7.16 -31.77
N LYS A 1224 -3.90 7.06 -32.92
CA LYS A 1224 -4.51 6.59 -34.17
C LYS A 1224 -3.99 5.19 -34.54
N SER A 1225 -4.83 4.19 -34.33
CA SER A 1225 -4.61 2.82 -34.83
C SER A 1225 -4.52 2.79 -36.35
N ASN A 1226 -3.49 2.08 -36.84
CA ASN A 1226 -3.13 1.68 -38.19
C ASN A 1226 -4.20 1.80 -39.31
N GLU A 1227 -3.95 2.65 -40.31
CA GLU A 1227 -4.52 2.51 -41.68
C GLU A 1227 -3.45 2.19 -42.75
N ASP A 1228 -2.15 2.32 -42.49
CA ASP A 1228 -1.14 2.16 -43.53
C ASP A 1228 -0.42 0.81 -43.46
N LYS A 1229 -1.05 -0.23 -44.00
CA LYS A 1229 -0.38 -1.38 -44.66
C LYS A 1229 -1.44 -2.27 -45.29
N LEU A 1230 -1.78 -2.01 -46.55
CA LEU A 1230 -2.14 -2.97 -47.60
C LEU A 1230 -2.49 -2.20 -48.88
N SER A 1231 -1.52 -2.03 -49.77
CA SER A 1231 -1.78 -1.64 -51.16
C SER A 1231 -0.86 -2.41 -52.10
N VAL A 1232 -1.28 -3.61 -52.51
CA VAL A 1232 -0.95 -4.17 -53.84
C VAL A 1232 -2.14 -5.05 -54.31
N ASN A 1233 -2.85 -4.53 -55.32
CA ASN A 1233 -3.74 -5.16 -56.32
C ASN A 1233 -5.26 -4.89 -56.27
N ASP A 1234 -5.67 -4.12 -57.29
CA ASP A 1234 -7.01 -3.70 -57.73
C ASP A 1234 -7.94 -4.85 -58.16
N ALA A 1235 -9.24 -4.80 -57.78
CA ALA A 1235 -10.36 -4.40 -58.65
C ALA A 1235 -11.77 -4.83 -58.15
N THR A 1236 -12.63 -3.82 -57.92
CA THR A 1236 -14.12 -3.76 -58.08
C THR A 1236 -15.14 -4.27 -57.01
N ILE A 1237 -15.55 -3.32 -56.14
CA ILE A 1237 -16.92 -2.83 -55.78
C ILE A 1237 -17.98 -3.73 -55.06
N SER A 1238 -18.19 -3.47 -53.75
CA SER A 1238 -19.42 -2.93 -53.10
C SER A 1238 -19.88 -3.61 -51.80
N SER A 1239 -19.81 -2.79 -50.73
CA SER A 1239 -20.71 -2.67 -49.57
C SER A 1239 -20.86 -3.78 -48.52
N GLN A 1240 -20.38 -3.39 -47.33
CA GLN A 1240 -20.85 -3.65 -45.95
C GLN A 1240 -20.28 -4.87 -45.21
N GLN A 1241 -19.50 -4.49 -44.18
CA GLN A 1241 -18.65 -5.29 -43.30
C GLN A 1241 -19.43 -6.01 -42.21
N ASP A 1242 -18.98 -7.23 -41.96
CA ASP A 1242 -19.20 -8.03 -40.77
C ASP A 1242 -17.80 -8.46 -40.24
N ILE A 1243 -17.67 -8.51 -38.90
CA ILE A 1243 -16.90 -9.53 -38.12
C ILE A 1243 -15.38 -9.34 -37.78
N LEU A 1244 -15.14 -9.21 -36.44
CA LEU A 1244 -14.04 -9.72 -35.56
C LEU A 1244 -12.58 -9.20 -35.75
N SER A 1245 -11.65 -9.14 -34.77
CA SER A 1245 -11.44 -9.75 -33.43
C SER A 1245 -10.35 -8.94 -32.64
N VAL A 1246 -10.45 -8.70 -31.32
CA VAL A 1246 -9.78 -9.40 -30.17
C VAL A 1246 -8.32 -8.99 -29.83
N ASN A 1247 -8.19 -8.38 -28.62
CA ASN A 1247 -7.13 -8.34 -27.59
C ASN A 1247 -5.70 -7.75 -27.82
N ASP A 1248 -5.25 -6.86 -26.91
CA ASP A 1248 -4.32 -7.18 -25.81
C ASP A 1248 -4.02 -5.98 -24.86
N ALA A 1249 -3.41 -6.27 -23.69
CA ALA A 1249 -3.65 -5.68 -22.37
C ALA A 1249 -2.64 -4.61 -21.82
N THR A 1250 -3.09 -3.95 -20.72
CA THR A 1250 -2.36 -3.42 -19.52
C THR A 1250 -1.38 -2.22 -19.59
N ILE A 1251 -1.57 -1.23 -18.70
CA ILE A 1251 -0.60 -0.19 -18.31
C ILE A 1251 -0.36 -0.31 -16.79
N SER A 1252 0.90 -0.46 -16.38
CA SER A 1252 1.34 -0.46 -14.97
C SER A 1252 1.77 0.94 -14.52
N ASP A 1253 1.70 1.20 -13.22
CA ASP A 1253 2.15 2.46 -12.60
C ASP A 1253 3.68 2.64 -12.73
N LEU A 1254 4.07 3.61 -13.55
CA LEU A 1254 5.43 4.18 -13.59
C LEU A 1254 5.61 5.12 -12.40
N VAL A 1255 6.57 4.83 -11.51
CA VAL A 1255 7.00 5.78 -10.47
C VAL A 1255 8.06 6.72 -11.08
N PRO A 1256 7.80 8.04 -11.20
CA PRO A 1256 8.81 8.99 -11.65
C PRO A 1256 9.89 9.15 -10.58
N ARG A 1257 11.16 9.16 -11.01
CA ARG A 1257 12.32 9.51 -10.18
C ARG A 1257 12.63 11.00 -10.19
#